data_AF-A0A8H4RS01-F1
#
_entry.id   AF-A0A8H4RS01-F1
#
_cell.length_a   1.000
_cell.length_b   1.000
_cell.length_c   1.000
_cell.angle_alpha   90.00
_cell.angle_beta   90.00
_cell.angle_gamma   90.00
#
_symmetry.space_group_name_H-M   'P 1'
#
loop_
_entity.id
_entity.type
_entity.pdbx_description
1 polymer ?
#
loop_
_entity_poly.entity_id
_entity_poly.type
_entity_poly.pdbx_seq_one_letter_code
_entity_poly.pdbx_strand_id
1 'polypeptide(L)'
;MASALRIGSSALRSPLTASPFSVRTAAFNGMRYYSSSKTQTLKERFAEQLPEKIEQIKKLRKDYGSTVVGEVTLDQVYGGARGIKSLVWEGSVLDSEEGIRFRGKTIPECQELLPKAPGGKEPLPEGLFWLLLTGEVPSEQQVRDLSAEWAARSDVPKFVEELIDRCPTDLHPMAQFSIAINALEHESAFAKAYAKGMKKTEYWGHTFEDSMDLIAKLPTIAARIYQNVFKGGKVAPVQKDKDYSFNFANQLGFGNNEEFIELMRLYLTIHTDHEGGNVSAHTTHLVGSALSSPFLSLAAGLNGLAGPLHGLANQEVLNWLTKMKAAVGDDLSDQAIKDYLWTTLKSGQVVPGYGHAVLRKTDPRYMAQRTFAEAHLPDDPMFKLVSQVYKIAPGVLTEHGKTKNPYPNVDAHSGVLLQYYGLTEANYYTVLFGVSRAIGVLPQLIIDRPLSTQIYTTMSAAVITTPKAPLEKKPIKFSNLLLGAGLNMFEVTTLGQPLEVIKTTMAANRGDSFAGALTRIWGRGGVLGFYQGLIPWAWIEASTKGAVLLFVASEAEYYARTFGAGDFTAGISGGVMGGVAQAYATMGFCTCMKTVEITKSKLASTGVKPPGTFATFMDIYRKEGIKGINKGVNAVAIRQMTNWGSRFGLSRLAEQGIRKVTGKEEGAKLNVAEKILASGLGGGLSAWNQPIEVIRVEMQSKTVDPNRPAKMTVGNTLQYIYSQNGIKGLYRGVAPRIGLGVWQTICMVAMGDMAKSYVEKLTGEKVTAKH
;
A
#
# COMPACT_ATOMS: atom_id res chain seq x y z
N MET A 1 -41.16 62.04 62.78
CA MET A 1 -41.26 63.35 62.10
C MET A 1 -41.92 63.08 60.75
N ALA A 2 -43.24 63.34 60.67
CA ALA A 2 -43.87 64.44 59.92
C ALA A 2 -43.79 64.20 58.38
N SER A 3 -44.80 63.62 57.73
CA SER A 3 -46.15 64.11 57.41
C SER A 3 -46.19 65.06 56.21
N ALA A 4 -46.87 64.65 55.12
CA ALA A 4 -47.89 65.40 54.36
C ALA A 4 -48.29 64.56 53.10
N LEU A 5 -49.51 64.01 52.89
CA LEU A 5 -50.84 64.63 52.64
C LEU A 5 -50.79 65.62 51.44
N ARG A 6 -51.60 65.58 50.37
CA ARG A 6 -53.03 65.27 50.11
C ARG A 6 -53.23 65.13 48.57
N ILE A 7 -54.12 64.28 48.02
CA ILE A 7 -55.56 64.49 47.72
C ILE A 7 -55.80 65.83 46.97
N GLY A 8 -56.49 65.97 45.84
CA GLY A 8 -57.33 65.08 45.03
C GLY A 8 -58.25 65.94 44.13
N SER A 9 -58.67 65.35 43.01
CA SER A 9 -59.99 65.44 42.36
C SER A 9 -60.63 66.75 41.85
N SER A 10 -61.19 66.59 40.65
CA SER A 10 -62.43 67.15 40.05
C SER A 10 -62.22 68.31 39.07
N ALA A 11 -62.43 68.13 37.76
CA ALA A 11 -63.67 67.87 37.00
C ALA A 11 -64.16 69.16 36.33
N LEU A 12 -64.31 69.17 35.00
CA LEU A 12 -65.57 69.37 34.27
C LEU A 12 -65.38 69.84 32.82
N ARG A 13 -66.29 69.30 31.98
CA ARG A 13 -66.84 69.83 30.71
C ARG A 13 -66.14 69.48 29.39
N SER A 14 -66.65 68.37 28.83
CA SER A 14 -66.98 68.16 27.41
C SER A 14 -67.89 69.29 26.87
N PRO A 15 -68.06 69.51 25.54
CA PRO A 15 -69.02 68.66 24.81
C PRO A 15 -68.82 68.45 23.28
N LEU A 16 -69.40 67.34 22.79
CA LEU A 16 -70.06 67.10 21.47
C LEU A 16 -69.17 67.01 20.21
N THR A 17 -69.28 66.02 19.31
CA THR A 17 -70.41 65.23 18.74
C THR A 17 -69.90 63.83 18.27
N ALA A 18 -70.48 62.67 18.64
CA ALA A 18 -71.70 61.96 18.16
C ALA A 18 -71.65 61.56 16.66
N SER A 19 -71.97 60.35 16.16
CA SER A 19 -72.30 58.98 16.65
C SER A 19 -72.43 58.07 15.37
N PRO A 20 -73.06 56.87 15.35
CA PRO A 20 -72.45 55.54 15.37
C PRO A 20 -72.75 54.67 14.12
N PHE A 21 -72.12 53.51 13.95
CA PHE A 21 -72.82 52.25 13.60
C PHE A 21 -71.90 51.01 13.74
N SER A 22 -72.45 50.03 14.48
CA SER A 22 -72.13 48.61 14.68
C SER A 22 -71.20 47.89 13.69
N VAL A 23 -70.31 47.00 14.18
CA VAL A 23 -70.25 45.55 13.83
C VAL A 23 -69.16 44.82 14.66
N ARG A 24 -69.62 43.82 15.43
CA ARG A 24 -68.94 42.58 15.90
C ARG A 24 -67.59 42.68 16.64
N THR A 25 -67.67 42.61 17.97
CA THR A 25 -66.63 42.05 18.83
C THR A 25 -66.54 40.54 18.59
N ALA A 26 -65.58 40.10 17.77
CA ALA A 26 -65.12 38.72 17.83
C ALA A 26 -64.20 38.59 19.04
N ALA A 27 -64.73 38.06 20.13
CA ALA A 27 -63.92 37.53 21.22
C ALA A 27 -63.09 36.37 20.67
N PHE A 28 -61.87 36.65 20.20
CA PHE A 28 -60.86 35.62 20.07
C PHE A 28 -60.46 35.22 21.49
N ASN A 29 -61.19 34.24 22.03
CA ASN A 29 -60.62 33.31 22.99
C ASN A 29 -59.42 32.66 22.31
N GLY A 30 -58.27 33.30 22.41
CA GLY A 30 -56.98 32.68 22.18
C GLY A 30 -56.83 31.61 23.24
N MET A 31 -57.36 30.42 22.95
CA MET A 31 -56.99 29.17 23.60
C MET A 31 -55.47 29.10 23.49
N ARG A 32 -54.76 29.55 24.54
CA ARG A 32 -53.41 29.10 24.79
C ARG A 32 -53.54 27.61 25.02
N TYR A 33 -53.40 26.85 23.94
CA TYR A 33 -53.01 25.46 24.03
C TYR A 33 -51.65 25.47 24.71
N TYR A 34 -51.66 25.37 26.05
CA TYR A 34 -50.57 24.74 26.75
C TYR A 34 -50.54 23.31 26.22
N SER A 35 -49.76 23.07 25.17
CA SER A 35 -49.28 21.73 24.86
C SER A 35 -48.42 21.33 26.06
N SER A 36 -49.05 20.68 27.02
CA SER A 36 -48.44 20.14 28.24
C SER A 36 -47.66 18.86 27.99
N SER A 37 -47.42 18.48 26.72
CA SER A 37 -46.37 17.52 26.40
C SER A 37 -45.02 18.20 26.61
N LYS A 38 -44.41 17.95 27.77
CA LYS A 38 -42.99 18.22 27.99
C LYS A 38 -42.22 17.67 26.79
N THR A 39 -41.53 18.53 26.04
CA THR A 39 -40.71 18.10 24.90
C THR A 39 -39.70 17.07 25.43
N GLN A 40 -39.65 15.92 24.78
CA GLN A 40 -38.77 14.83 25.18
C GLN A 40 -37.31 15.29 25.14
N THR A 41 -36.57 15.05 26.22
CA THR A 41 -35.15 15.41 26.30
C THR A 41 -34.30 14.53 25.39
N LEU A 42 -33.11 15.01 25.01
CA LEU A 42 -32.17 14.23 24.20
C LEU A 42 -31.82 12.88 24.86
N LYS A 43 -31.61 12.89 26.18
CA LYS A 43 -31.29 11.68 26.94
C LYS A 43 -32.42 10.67 26.93
N GLU A 44 -33.66 11.11 27.14
CA GLU A 44 -34.86 10.27 27.07
C GLU A 44 -35.03 9.68 25.67
N ARG A 45 -34.89 10.50 24.61
CA ARG A 45 -35.00 10.03 23.22
C ARG A 45 -33.95 8.97 22.89
N PHE A 46 -32.69 9.20 23.25
CA PHE A 46 -31.62 8.24 23.02
C PHE A 46 -31.83 6.95 23.82
N ALA A 47 -32.31 7.04 25.06
CA ALA A 47 -32.63 5.88 25.89
C ALA A 47 -33.72 4.99 25.26
N GLU A 48 -34.72 5.58 24.61
CA GLU A 48 -35.77 4.83 23.90
C GLU A 48 -35.26 4.07 22.68
N GLN A 49 -34.34 4.66 21.91
CA GLN A 49 -33.76 4.03 20.71
C GLN A 49 -32.78 2.90 21.05
N LEU A 50 -32.20 2.94 22.25
CA LEU A 50 -31.06 2.09 22.60
C LEU A 50 -31.35 0.57 22.61
N PRO A 51 -32.47 0.07 23.17
CA PRO A 51 -32.77 -1.36 23.17
C PRO A 51 -32.87 -1.95 21.76
N GLU A 52 -33.52 -1.23 20.85
CA GLU A 52 -33.65 -1.65 19.45
C GLU A 52 -32.28 -1.72 18.78
N LYS A 53 -31.44 -0.69 18.96
CA LYS A 53 -30.11 -0.63 18.36
C LYS A 53 -29.18 -1.74 18.86
N ILE A 54 -29.24 -2.05 20.16
CA ILE A 54 -28.50 -3.18 20.74
C ILE A 54 -28.92 -4.50 20.07
N GLU A 55 -30.23 -4.71 19.86
CA GLU A 55 -30.72 -5.94 19.25
C GLU A 55 -30.37 -6.03 17.76
N GLN A 56 -30.45 -4.92 17.02
CA GLN A 56 -30.01 -4.84 15.63
C GLN A 56 -28.53 -5.25 15.48
N ILE A 57 -27.64 -4.74 16.34
CA ILE A 57 -26.21 -5.07 16.29
C ILE A 57 -25.94 -6.51 16.74
N LYS A 58 -26.65 -7.01 17.76
CA LYS A 58 -26.58 -8.42 18.16
C LYS A 58 -26.97 -9.33 17.01
N LYS A 59 -28.07 -9.04 16.32
CA LYS A 59 -28.52 -9.77 15.14
C LYS A 59 -27.50 -9.71 14.01
N LEU A 60 -26.97 -8.52 13.69
CA LEU A 60 -25.94 -8.35 12.67
C LEU A 60 -24.70 -9.20 12.95
N ARG A 61 -24.21 -9.20 14.19
CA ARG A 61 -23.05 -10.02 14.60
C ARG A 61 -23.35 -11.51 14.62
N LYS A 62 -24.58 -11.90 14.96
CA LYS A 62 -25.01 -13.30 14.92
C LYS A 62 -25.07 -13.82 13.48
N ASP A 63 -25.64 -13.04 12.58
CA ASP A 63 -25.90 -13.46 11.19
C ASP A 63 -24.64 -13.33 10.33
N TYR A 64 -23.77 -12.33 10.59
CA TYR A 64 -22.65 -11.97 9.72
C TYR A 64 -21.30 -11.81 10.43
N GLY A 65 -21.17 -12.17 11.71
CA GLY A 65 -19.96 -11.90 12.50
C GLY A 65 -18.66 -12.51 11.97
N SER A 66 -18.74 -13.57 11.17
CA SER A 66 -17.59 -14.21 10.51
C SER A 66 -17.40 -13.79 9.04
N THR A 67 -18.19 -12.83 8.55
CA THR A 67 -18.08 -12.33 7.17
C THR A 67 -16.77 -11.56 6.99
N VAL A 68 -16.00 -11.93 5.96
CA VAL A 68 -14.77 -11.22 5.61
C VAL A 68 -15.11 -9.86 5.01
N VAL A 69 -14.64 -8.78 5.64
CA VAL A 69 -14.91 -7.39 5.19
C VAL A 69 -13.74 -6.74 4.43
N GLY A 70 -12.60 -7.42 4.36
CA GLY A 70 -11.40 -7.03 3.63
C GLY A 70 -10.21 -7.94 3.92
N GLU A 71 -9.21 -7.91 3.05
CA GLU A 71 -7.91 -8.56 3.27
C GLU A 71 -6.90 -7.54 3.83
N VAL A 72 -5.93 -8.01 4.62
CA VAL A 72 -4.86 -7.18 5.17
C VAL A 72 -3.53 -7.60 4.56
N THR A 73 -2.86 -6.66 3.90
CA THR A 73 -1.55 -6.86 3.27
C THR A 73 -0.41 -6.28 4.13
N LEU A 74 0.82 -6.73 3.89
CA LEU A 74 2.01 -6.23 4.59
C LEU A 74 2.21 -4.72 4.43
N ASP A 75 1.98 -4.19 3.22
CA ASP A 75 2.08 -2.76 2.93
C ASP A 75 1.07 -1.94 3.74
N GLN A 76 -0.10 -2.50 4.04
CA GLN A 76 -1.10 -1.82 4.88
C GLN A 76 -0.70 -1.83 6.35
N VAL A 77 -0.02 -2.88 6.83
CA VAL A 77 0.53 -2.92 8.19
C VAL A 77 1.61 -1.85 8.37
N TYR A 78 2.57 -1.75 7.43
CA TYR A 78 3.58 -0.68 7.45
C TYR A 78 3.02 0.70 7.15
N GLY A 79 2.01 0.78 6.29
CA GLY A 79 1.38 2.01 5.83
C GLY A 79 0.37 2.61 6.81
N GLY A 80 0.39 2.21 8.09
CA GLY A 80 -0.49 2.76 9.13
C GLY A 80 -1.96 2.38 8.94
N ALA A 81 -2.23 1.11 8.61
CA ALA A 81 -3.57 0.57 8.35
C ALA A 81 -4.34 1.24 7.19
N ARG A 82 -3.63 1.83 6.23
CA ARG A 82 -4.24 2.50 5.07
C ARG A 82 -5.18 1.54 4.31
N GLY A 83 -6.46 1.91 4.22
CA GLY A 83 -7.47 1.13 3.51
C GLY A 83 -7.97 -0.11 4.27
N ILE A 84 -7.57 -0.32 5.52
CA ILE A 84 -8.12 -1.37 6.38
C ILE A 84 -9.40 -0.85 7.04
N LYS A 85 -10.51 -1.58 6.90
CA LYS A 85 -11.75 -1.33 7.65
C LYS A 85 -11.58 -1.92 9.06
N SER A 86 -11.21 -1.09 10.04
CA SER A 86 -10.79 -1.55 11.38
C SER A 86 -11.70 -1.16 12.54
N LEU A 87 -12.67 -0.27 12.33
CA LEU A 87 -13.56 0.22 13.38
C LEU A 87 -14.96 0.53 12.81
N VAL A 88 -15.95 0.56 13.70
CA VAL A 88 -17.32 0.99 13.39
C VAL A 88 -17.49 2.42 13.86
N TRP A 89 -17.92 3.30 12.95
CA TRP A 89 -18.24 4.68 13.25
C TRP A 89 -19.62 5.00 12.68
N GLU A 90 -20.50 5.51 13.53
CA GLU A 90 -21.94 5.59 13.32
C GLU A 90 -22.37 7.00 12.90
N GLY A 91 -21.69 8.03 13.41
CA GLY A 91 -22.07 9.43 13.22
C GLY A 91 -21.95 9.90 11.77
N SER A 92 -20.91 9.48 11.07
CA SER A 92 -20.63 9.91 9.70
C SER A 92 -19.92 8.88 8.84
N VAL A 93 -20.12 8.98 7.53
CA VAL A 93 -19.50 8.14 6.49
C VAL A 93 -19.18 9.00 5.28
N LEU A 94 -18.00 8.81 4.69
CA LEU A 94 -17.56 9.52 3.49
C LEU A 94 -18.07 8.84 2.23
N ASP A 95 -18.88 9.55 1.46
CA ASP A 95 -19.24 9.21 0.09
C ASP A 95 -18.18 9.78 -0.87
N SER A 96 -17.68 8.98 -1.82
CA SER A 96 -16.63 9.45 -2.75
C SER A 96 -17.10 10.53 -3.72
N GLU A 97 -18.41 10.64 -3.97
CA GLU A 97 -18.99 11.58 -4.91
C GLU A 97 -19.67 12.75 -4.20
N GLU A 98 -20.44 12.46 -3.14
CA GLU A 98 -21.26 13.45 -2.42
C GLU A 98 -20.61 14.00 -1.14
N GLY A 99 -19.43 13.49 -0.78
CA GLY A 99 -18.67 13.92 0.38
C GLY A 99 -19.17 13.35 1.71
N ILE A 100 -18.79 14.00 2.81
CA ILE A 100 -19.12 13.51 4.15
C ILE A 100 -20.63 13.57 4.37
N ARG A 101 -21.20 12.50 4.90
CA ARG A 101 -22.61 12.42 5.30
C ARG A 101 -22.71 12.29 6.82
N PHE A 102 -23.55 13.12 7.45
CA PHE A 102 -23.91 13.01 8.86
C PHE A 102 -25.20 12.21 8.98
N ARG A 103 -25.12 10.98 9.50
CA ARG A 103 -26.26 10.05 9.58
C ARG A 103 -27.02 9.93 8.25
N GLY A 104 -26.27 9.83 7.15
CA GLY A 104 -26.80 9.70 5.79
C GLY A 104 -27.11 11.03 5.08
N LYS A 105 -27.16 12.15 5.80
CA LYS A 105 -27.44 13.48 5.24
C LYS A 105 -26.16 14.16 4.76
N THR A 106 -26.18 14.66 3.53
CA THR A 106 -25.12 15.52 2.96
C THR A 106 -25.05 16.88 3.67
N ILE A 107 -23.97 17.63 3.46
CA ILE A 107 -23.83 18.99 4.00
C ILE A 107 -24.99 19.91 3.55
N PRO A 108 -25.38 19.96 2.25
CA PRO A 108 -26.52 20.76 1.82
C PRO A 108 -27.84 20.37 2.50
N GLU A 109 -28.12 19.05 2.63
CA GLU A 109 -29.31 18.58 3.35
C GLU A 109 -29.27 18.99 4.83
N CYS A 110 -28.10 19.00 5.47
CA CYS A 110 -27.96 19.49 6.84
C CYS A 110 -28.21 21.00 6.93
N GLN A 111 -27.71 21.80 5.99
CA GLN A 111 -27.99 23.25 5.95
C GLN A 111 -29.48 23.53 5.75
N GLU A 112 -30.18 22.72 4.97
CA GLU A 112 -31.62 22.86 4.76
C GLU A 112 -32.42 22.45 6.00
N LEU A 113 -32.17 21.24 6.52
CA LEU A 113 -33.04 20.58 7.49
C LEU A 113 -32.75 20.96 8.95
N LEU A 114 -31.51 21.31 9.31
CA LEU A 114 -31.18 21.60 10.70
C LEU A 114 -31.73 22.98 11.12
N PRO A 115 -32.27 23.10 12.36
CA PRO A 115 -32.69 24.38 12.90
C PRO A 115 -31.57 25.41 12.93
N LYS A 116 -31.96 26.67 12.73
CA LYS A 116 -31.09 27.85 12.66
C LYS A 116 -31.42 28.76 13.83
N ALA A 117 -30.52 29.68 14.15
CA ALA A 117 -30.83 30.72 15.12
C ALA A 117 -31.99 31.61 14.61
N PRO A 118 -32.78 32.23 15.50
CA PRO A 118 -33.78 33.23 15.08
C PRO A 118 -33.13 34.34 14.24
N GLY A 119 -33.55 34.46 12.97
CA GLY A 119 -32.99 35.42 12.01
C GLY A 119 -31.66 34.99 11.37
N GLY A 120 -31.06 33.87 11.81
CA GLY A 120 -29.87 33.28 11.20
C GLY A 120 -30.19 32.40 9.99
N LYS A 121 -29.16 32.15 9.18
CA LYS A 121 -29.19 31.33 7.96
C LYS A 121 -28.38 30.05 8.11
N GLU A 122 -27.38 30.03 8.99
CA GLU A 122 -26.52 28.88 9.19
C GLU A 122 -27.06 27.88 10.24
N PRO A 123 -26.85 26.57 10.03
CA PRO A 123 -27.33 25.54 10.95
C PRO A 123 -26.64 25.62 12.31
N LEU A 124 -27.40 25.31 13.37
CA LEU A 124 -26.88 25.27 14.73
C LEU A 124 -26.16 23.95 15.03
N PRO A 125 -24.95 23.97 15.64
CA PRO A 125 -24.20 22.76 15.97
C PRO A 125 -24.91 21.88 17.02
N GLU A 126 -25.76 22.45 17.87
CA GLU A 126 -26.71 21.74 18.75
C GLU A 126 -27.57 20.76 17.95
N GLY A 127 -28.11 21.23 16.81
CA GLY A 127 -28.95 20.42 15.95
C GLY A 127 -28.18 19.26 15.33
N LEU A 128 -26.90 19.50 14.99
CA LEU A 128 -26.03 18.45 14.48
C LEU A 128 -25.64 17.44 15.56
N PHE A 129 -25.38 17.86 16.80
CA PHE A 129 -25.16 16.93 17.91
C PHE A 129 -26.34 15.98 18.11
N TRP A 130 -27.56 16.52 18.08
CA TRP A 130 -28.79 15.73 18.15
C TRP A 130 -28.85 14.71 17.01
N LEU A 131 -28.62 15.16 15.77
CA LEU A 131 -28.59 14.29 14.59
C LEU A 131 -27.54 13.18 14.76
N LEU A 132 -26.30 13.50 15.13
CA LEU A 132 -25.22 12.53 15.27
C LEU A 132 -25.53 11.48 16.34
N LEU A 133 -26.13 11.86 17.47
CA LEU A 133 -26.46 10.94 18.55
C LEU A 133 -27.69 10.06 18.22
N THR A 134 -28.75 10.65 17.67
CA THR A 134 -30.07 9.98 17.52
C THR A 134 -30.37 9.47 16.11
N GLY A 135 -29.68 9.97 15.09
CA GLY A 135 -30.02 9.76 13.68
C GLY A 135 -31.21 10.59 13.17
N GLU A 136 -31.83 11.41 14.03
CA GLU A 136 -33.05 12.16 13.72
C GLU A 136 -32.78 13.65 13.58
N VAL A 137 -33.53 14.34 12.71
CA VAL A 137 -33.46 15.79 12.60
C VAL A 137 -34.27 16.39 13.76
N PRO A 138 -33.69 17.24 14.62
CA PRO A 138 -34.42 17.82 15.74
C PRO A 138 -35.39 18.92 15.29
N SER A 139 -36.45 19.09 16.06
CA SER A 139 -37.30 20.28 16.01
C SER A 139 -36.57 21.51 16.57
N GLU A 140 -37.07 22.71 16.25
CA GLU A 140 -36.52 23.94 16.82
C GLU A 140 -36.58 23.97 18.35
N GLN A 141 -37.65 23.43 18.95
CA GLN A 141 -37.79 23.42 20.40
C GLN A 141 -36.72 22.53 21.05
N GLN A 142 -36.44 21.35 20.48
CA GLN A 142 -35.36 20.47 20.95
C GLN A 142 -34.00 21.15 20.88
N VAL A 143 -33.72 21.91 19.81
CA VAL A 143 -32.47 22.69 19.68
C VAL A 143 -32.40 23.82 20.70
N ARG A 144 -33.51 24.54 20.95
CA ARG A 144 -33.56 25.57 22.01
C ARG A 144 -33.33 24.99 23.39
N ASP A 145 -33.96 23.85 23.70
CA ASP A 145 -33.79 23.17 24.99
C ASP A 145 -32.35 22.69 25.18
N LEU A 146 -31.73 22.13 24.13
CA LEU A 146 -30.33 21.72 24.14
C LEU A 146 -29.37 22.91 24.31
N SER A 147 -29.65 24.04 23.65
CA SER A 147 -28.87 25.28 23.81
C SER A 147 -28.91 25.76 25.26
N ALA A 148 -30.09 25.77 25.87
CA ALA A 148 -30.27 26.16 27.27
C ALA A 148 -29.58 25.18 28.23
N GLU A 149 -29.61 23.88 27.93
CA GLU A 149 -28.92 22.86 28.71
C GLU A 149 -27.40 23.03 28.67
N TRP A 150 -26.80 23.26 27.50
CA TRP A 150 -25.37 23.55 27.40
C TRP A 150 -24.99 24.87 28.08
N ALA A 151 -25.79 25.92 27.94
CA ALA A 151 -25.55 27.16 28.66
C ALA A 151 -25.58 26.95 30.19
N ALA A 152 -26.49 26.11 30.69
CA ALA A 152 -26.59 25.79 32.12
C ALA A 152 -25.42 24.94 32.65
N ARG A 153 -24.76 24.15 31.78
CA ARG A 153 -23.62 23.27 32.13
C ARG A 153 -22.24 23.92 31.90
N SER A 154 -22.21 25.18 31.44
CA SER A 154 -21.00 25.85 30.93
C SER A 154 -20.01 26.35 32.00
N ASP A 155 -20.38 26.29 33.28
CA ASP A 155 -19.54 26.76 34.38
C ASP A 155 -18.26 25.91 34.48
N VAL A 156 -17.10 26.57 34.48
CA VAL A 156 -15.78 25.93 34.60
C VAL A 156 -15.32 25.99 36.05
N PRO A 157 -14.84 24.90 36.66
CA PRO A 157 -14.32 24.93 38.02
C PRO A 157 -13.15 25.90 38.15
N LYS A 158 -13.14 26.68 39.25
CA LYS A 158 -12.13 27.72 39.49
C LYS A 158 -10.68 27.24 39.38
N PHE A 159 -10.38 26.01 39.80
CA PHE A 159 -9.02 25.49 39.70
C PHE A 159 -8.57 25.26 38.25
N VAL A 160 -9.48 24.93 37.33
CA VAL A 160 -9.20 24.77 35.90
C VAL A 160 -8.98 26.15 35.27
N GLU A 161 -9.77 27.13 35.66
CA GLU A 161 -9.57 28.53 35.27
C GLU A 161 -8.19 29.04 35.69
N GLU A 162 -7.82 28.86 36.95
CA GLU A 162 -6.51 29.26 37.49
C GLU A 162 -5.35 28.50 36.82
N LEU A 163 -5.57 27.25 36.40
CA LEU A 163 -4.60 26.46 35.66
C LEU A 163 -4.33 27.05 34.26
N ILE A 164 -5.38 27.46 33.55
CA ILE A 164 -5.26 28.13 32.24
C ILE A 164 -4.58 29.48 32.39
N ASP A 165 -4.96 30.28 33.39
CA ASP A 165 -4.40 31.61 33.63
C ASP A 165 -2.91 31.60 34.00
N ARG A 166 -2.41 30.48 34.53
CA ARG A 166 -1.00 30.31 34.89
C ARG A 166 -0.16 29.68 33.79
N CYS A 167 -0.76 29.24 32.68
CA CYS A 167 0.00 28.77 31.54
C CYS A 167 0.82 29.93 30.96
N PRO A 168 2.10 29.73 30.59
CA PRO A 168 2.87 30.79 29.97
C PRO A 168 2.31 31.06 28.57
N THR A 169 2.34 32.32 28.14
CA THR A 169 1.70 32.76 26.89
C THR A 169 2.34 32.17 25.63
N ASP A 170 3.56 31.66 25.73
CA ASP A 170 4.28 30.97 24.65
C ASP A 170 4.00 29.46 24.60
N LEU A 171 3.28 28.89 25.57
CA LEU A 171 2.80 27.51 25.49
C LEU A 171 1.72 27.40 24.41
N HIS A 172 1.88 26.44 23.50
CA HIS A 172 0.98 26.25 22.37
C HIS A 172 -0.50 26.14 22.81
N PRO A 173 -1.46 26.84 22.17
CA PRO A 173 -2.86 26.85 22.57
C PRO A 173 -3.50 25.46 22.71
N MET A 174 -3.19 24.53 21.80
CA MET A 174 -3.67 23.13 21.89
C MET A 174 -3.14 22.40 23.14
N ALA A 175 -1.93 22.69 23.60
CA ALA A 175 -1.39 22.09 24.82
C ALA A 175 -2.13 22.62 26.05
N GLN A 176 -2.37 23.94 26.11
CA GLN A 176 -3.21 24.54 27.16
C GLN A 176 -4.63 23.94 27.16
N PHE A 177 -5.20 23.73 25.97
CA PHE A 177 -6.54 23.17 25.81
C PHE A 177 -6.63 21.73 26.32
N SER A 178 -5.66 20.89 25.98
CA SER A 178 -5.56 19.52 26.47
C SER A 178 -5.32 19.45 27.99
N ILE A 179 -4.49 20.34 28.55
CA ILE A 179 -4.26 20.45 29.99
C ILE A 179 -5.58 20.75 30.73
N ALA A 180 -6.34 21.74 30.26
CA ALA A 180 -7.61 22.14 30.87
C ALA A 180 -8.65 21.00 30.84
N ILE A 181 -8.74 20.27 29.73
CA ILE A 181 -9.69 19.16 29.60
C ILE A 181 -9.28 17.97 30.47
N ASN A 182 -7.99 17.66 30.59
CA ASN A 182 -7.52 16.65 31.54
C ASN A 182 -7.84 17.05 32.99
N ALA A 183 -7.72 18.34 33.33
CA ALA A 183 -8.04 18.83 34.67
C ALA A 183 -9.54 18.68 35.02
N LEU A 184 -10.42 18.73 34.03
CA LEU A 184 -11.86 18.45 34.21
C LEU A 184 -12.16 16.99 34.58
N GLU A 185 -11.21 16.05 34.49
CA GLU A 185 -11.42 14.67 34.93
C GLU A 185 -11.84 14.58 36.40
N HIS A 186 -11.44 15.55 37.23
CA HIS A 186 -11.90 15.66 38.62
C HIS A 186 -13.44 15.71 38.73
N GLU A 187 -14.12 16.22 37.71
CA GLU A 187 -15.58 16.34 37.68
C GLU A 187 -16.26 15.06 37.19
N SER A 188 -15.57 14.14 36.51
CA SER A 188 -16.17 12.99 35.81
C SER A 188 -17.13 12.17 36.67
N ALA A 189 -18.40 12.18 36.30
CA ALA A 189 -19.43 11.33 36.88
C ALA A 189 -19.22 9.87 36.49
N PHE A 190 -18.71 9.60 35.27
CA PHE A 190 -18.40 8.25 34.82
C PHE A 190 -17.29 7.61 35.66
N ALA A 191 -16.14 8.28 35.82
CA ALA A 191 -15.01 7.73 36.56
C ALA A 191 -15.37 7.46 38.03
N LYS A 192 -16.05 8.43 38.67
CA LYS A 192 -16.54 8.31 40.06
C LYS A 192 -17.49 7.13 40.24
N ALA A 193 -18.39 6.90 39.28
CA ALA A 193 -19.37 5.84 39.38
C ALA A 193 -18.81 4.46 39.00
N TYR A 194 -17.89 4.41 38.02
CA TYR A 194 -17.15 3.20 37.68
C TYR A 194 -16.35 2.68 38.88
N ALA A 195 -15.62 3.56 39.58
CA ALA A 195 -14.88 3.22 40.79
C ALA A 195 -15.75 2.65 41.92
N LYS A 196 -17.06 2.96 41.94
CA LYS A 196 -18.04 2.43 42.89
C LYS A 196 -18.69 1.11 42.46
N GLY A 197 -18.29 0.54 41.31
CA GLY A 197 -18.81 -0.75 40.84
C GLY A 197 -20.11 -0.67 40.02
N MET A 198 -20.25 0.37 39.19
CA MET A 198 -21.37 0.54 38.26
C MET A 198 -21.60 -0.66 37.32
N LYS A 199 -22.87 -0.95 37.00
CA LYS A 199 -23.21 -2.00 36.02
C LYS A 199 -22.92 -1.53 34.59
N LYS A 200 -22.50 -2.45 33.74
CA LYS A 200 -22.20 -2.17 32.32
C LYS A 200 -23.34 -1.48 31.56
N THR A 201 -24.59 -1.81 31.88
CA THR A 201 -25.78 -1.21 31.27
C THR A 201 -25.97 0.28 31.59
N GLU A 202 -25.28 0.79 32.61
CA GLU A 202 -25.38 2.18 33.09
C GLU A 202 -24.25 3.07 32.54
N TYR A 203 -23.22 2.49 31.91
CA TYR A 203 -22.04 3.20 31.43
C TYR A 203 -22.38 4.36 30.50
N TRP A 204 -23.31 4.13 29.58
CA TRP A 204 -23.72 5.13 28.59
C TRP A 204 -24.35 6.37 29.25
N GLY A 205 -25.10 6.17 30.34
CA GLY A 205 -25.85 7.25 31.00
C GLY A 205 -24.95 8.27 31.68
N HIS A 206 -23.83 7.82 32.25
CA HIS A 206 -22.81 8.71 32.83
C HIS A 206 -21.85 9.26 31.78
N THR A 207 -21.56 8.49 30.73
CA THR A 207 -20.80 8.97 29.57
C THR A 207 -21.54 10.10 28.86
N PHE A 208 -22.88 10.02 28.78
CA PHE A 208 -23.74 11.08 28.27
C PHE A 208 -23.60 12.36 29.10
N GLU A 209 -23.72 12.28 30.44
CA GLU A 209 -23.58 13.47 31.30
C GLU A 209 -22.20 14.12 31.17
N ASP A 210 -21.14 13.32 31.25
CA ASP A 210 -19.77 13.82 31.12
C ASP A 210 -19.53 14.45 29.73
N SER A 211 -20.11 13.88 28.66
CA SER A 211 -19.98 14.44 27.31
C SER A 211 -20.74 15.76 27.15
N MET A 212 -21.93 15.86 27.72
CA MET A 212 -22.73 17.10 27.73
C MET A 212 -22.04 18.21 28.51
N ASP A 213 -21.51 17.89 29.70
CA ASP A 213 -20.76 18.83 30.53
C ASP A 213 -19.46 19.27 29.86
N LEU A 214 -18.76 18.34 29.22
CA LEU A 214 -17.53 18.64 28.50
C LEU A 214 -17.80 19.61 27.36
N ILE A 215 -18.73 19.30 26.44
CA ILE A 215 -19.08 20.16 25.31
C ILE A 215 -19.46 21.56 25.81
N ALA A 216 -20.33 21.65 26.81
CA ALA A 216 -20.77 22.92 27.37
C ALA A 216 -19.63 23.82 27.88
N LYS A 217 -18.53 23.23 28.39
CA LYS A 217 -17.39 23.94 28.97
C LYS A 217 -16.32 24.31 27.93
N LEU A 218 -16.29 23.67 26.76
CA LEU A 218 -15.25 23.89 25.74
C LEU A 218 -15.17 25.34 25.25
N PRO A 219 -16.27 26.07 24.97
CA PRO A 219 -16.20 27.47 24.52
C PRO A 219 -15.51 28.38 25.52
N THR A 220 -15.88 28.27 26.81
CA THR A 220 -15.29 29.07 27.88
C THR A 220 -13.80 28.79 28.02
N ILE A 221 -13.39 27.52 28.01
CA ILE A 221 -11.98 27.13 28.08
C ILE A 221 -11.20 27.66 26.87
N ALA A 222 -11.70 27.39 25.67
CA ALA A 222 -11.05 27.79 24.43
C ALA A 222 -10.91 29.32 24.35
N ALA A 223 -12.00 30.05 24.62
CA ALA A 223 -11.99 31.50 24.61
C ALA A 223 -11.05 32.08 25.68
N ARG A 224 -10.97 31.49 26.87
CA ARG A 224 -10.00 31.93 27.89
C ARG A 224 -8.56 31.78 27.40
N ILE A 225 -8.23 30.68 26.74
CA ILE A 225 -6.91 30.47 26.11
C ILE A 225 -6.66 31.55 25.06
N TYR A 226 -7.63 31.82 24.17
CA TYR A 226 -7.50 32.88 23.16
C TYR A 226 -7.25 34.25 23.80
N GLN A 227 -8.04 34.60 24.81
CA GLN A 227 -7.94 35.90 25.49
C GLN A 227 -6.61 36.05 26.23
N ASN A 228 -6.13 34.99 26.89
CA ASN A 228 -4.88 35.01 27.65
C ASN A 228 -3.65 35.08 26.74
N VAL A 229 -3.65 34.33 25.63
CA VAL A 229 -2.48 34.23 24.74
C VAL A 229 -2.38 35.43 23.79
N PHE A 230 -3.51 35.91 23.26
CA PHE A 230 -3.51 36.87 22.14
C PHE A 230 -4.13 38.22 22.46
N LYS A 231 -4.83 38.36 23.59
CA LYS A 231 -5.58 39.57 23.96
C LYS A 231 -5.28 39.97 25.42
N GLY A 232 -6.28 40.48 26.13
CA GLY A 232 -6.17 41.03 27.50
C GLY A 232 -6.72 40.13 28.61
N GLY A 233 -6.92 38.84 28.36
CA GLY A 233 -7.32 37.83 29.35
C GLY A 233 -8.76 37.90 29.88
N LYS A 234 -9.60 38.81 29.40
CA LYS A 234 -11.00 38.95 29.85
C LYS A 234 -11.94 38.12 28.99
N VAL A 235 -12.69 37.22 29.62
CA VAL A 235 -13.72 36.41 28.96
C VAL A 235 -15.11 36.96 29.30
N ALA A 236 -15.96 37.11 28.29
CA ALA A 236 -17.35 37.53 28.50
C ALA A 236 -18.17 36.44 29.23
N PRO A 237 -19.21 36.79 30.00
CA PRO A 237 -20.09 35.80 30.61
C PRO A 237 -20.92 35.08 29.54
N VAL A 238 -21.28 33.83 29.82
CA VAL A 238 -22.24 33.07 29.01
C VAL A 238 -23.63 33.68 29.15
N GLN A 239 -24.28 33.93 28.01
CA GLN A 239 -25.65 34.39 27.91
C GLN A 239 -26.58 33.18 27.77
N LYS A 240 -27.42 32.95 28.79
CA LYS A 240 -28.24 31.73 28.92
C LYS A 240 -29.37 31.61 27.89
N ASP A 241 -29.76 32.72 27.28
CA ASP A 241 -30.79 32.82 26.24
C ASP A 241 -30.21 32.72 24.82
N LYS A 242 -28.91 32.49 24.67
CA LYS A 242 -28.20 32.43 23.39
C LYS A 242 -27.67 31.04 23.09
N ASP A 243 -27.51 30.74 21.80
CA ASP A 243 -26.95 29.48 21.31
C ASP A 243 -25.44 29.35 21.62
N TYR A 244 -24.94 28.13 21.46
CA TYR A 244 -23.57 27.72 21.71
C TYR A 244 -22.55 28.53 20.90
N SER A 245 -22.84 28.73 19.61
CA SER A 245 -21.92 29.42 18.71
C SER A 245 -21.86 30.91 18.99
N PHE A 246 -23.02 31.54 19.29
CA PHE A 246 -23.07 32.92 19.76
C PHE A 246 -22.22 33.10 21.02
N ASN A 247 -22.40 32.24 22.03
CA ASN A 247 -21.65 32.34 23.28
C ASN A 247 -20.15 32.20 23.04
N PHE A 248 -19.74 31.27 22.18
CA PHE A 248 -18.33 31.12 21.85
C PHE A 248 -17.76 32.35 21.14
N ALA A 249 -18.44 32.86 20.12
CA ALA A 249 -18.04 34.08 19.41
C ALA A 249 -17.99 35.30 20.35
N ASN A 250 -18.97 35.45 21.24
CA ASN A 250 -19.00 36.50 22.25
C ASN A 250 -17.82 36.43 23.21
N GLN A 251 -17.50 35.24 23.72
CA GLN A 251 -16.37 35.02 24.62
C GLN A 251 -15.01 35.25 23.93
N LEU A 252 -14.90 34.98 22.63
CA LEU A 252 -13.74 35.33 21.81
C LEU A 252 -13.61 36.85 21.54
N GLY A 253 -14.65 37.64 21.83
CA GLY A 253 -14.67 39.10 21.63
C GLY A 253 -15.37 39.57 20.36
N PHE A 254 -16.10 38.67 19.67
CA PHE A 254 -16.78 38.93 18.39
C PHE A 254 -18.32 38.96 18.52
N GLY A 255 -18.86 39.09 19.74
CA GLY A 255 -20.30 39.02 20.01
C GLY A 255 -21.16 40.12 19.36
N ASN A 256 -20.53 41.21 18.90
CA ASN A 256 -21.20 42.30 18.18
C ASN A 256 -21.12 42.14 16.65
N ASN A 257 -20.47 41.09 16.14
CA ASN A 257 -20.35 40.82 14.72
C ASN A 257 -21.28 39.66 14.33
N GLU A 258 -22.47 40.00 13.82
CA GLU A 258 -23.50 39.04 13.44
C GLU A 258 -23.01 38.05 12.37
N GLU A 259 -22.21 38.52 11.41
CA GLU A 259 -21.68 37.67 10.34
C GLU A 259 -20.62 36.70 10.87
N PHE A 260 -19.77 37.12 11.82
CA PHE A 260 -18.83 36.21 12.47
C PHE A 260 -19.54 35.14 13.31
N ILE A 261 -20.65 35.50 13.96
CA ILE A 261 -21.48 34.53 14.69
C ILE A 261 -22.05 33.48 13.74
N GLU A 262 -22.56 33.89 12.57
CA GLU A 262 -23.02 32.97 11.53
C GLU A 262 -21.88 32.10 10.98
N LEU A 263 -20.70 32.68 10.74
CA LEU A 263 -19.50 31.92 10.37
C LEU A 263 -19.16 30.88 11.43
N MET A 264 -19.24 31.22 12.72
CA MET A 264 -18.95 30.29 13.81
C MET A 264 -19.96 29.13 13.84
N ARG A 265 -21.25 29.40 13.61
CA ARG A 265 -22.30 28.36 13.50
C ARG A 265 -21.99 27.39 12.36
N LEU A 266 -21.68 27.93 11.18
CA LEU A 266 -21.29 27.12 10.02
C LEU A 266 -20.01 26.33 10.28
N TYR A 267 -18.95 27.00 10.76
CA TYR A 267 -17.64 26.40 11.02
C TYR A 267 -17.75 25.24 12.00
N LEU A 268 -18.42 25.47 13.14
CA LEU A 268 -18.58 24.43 14.16
C LEU A 268 -19.41 23.26 13.65
N THR A 269 -20.39 23.50 12.77
CA THR A 269 -21.22 22.43 12.19
C THR A 269 -20.44 21.56 11.19
N ILE A 270 -19.72 22.16 10.25
CA ILE A 270 -19.11 21.38 9.14
C ILE A 270 -17.78 20.69 9.52
N HIS A 271 -17.15 21.06 10.63
CA HIS A 271 -15.93 20.40 11.14
C HIS A 271 -16.21 19.33 12.21
N THR A 272 -17.48 19.13 12.60
CA THR A 272 -17.87 18.29 13.74
C THR A 272 -17.33 16.87 13.62
N ASP A 273 -17.56 16.21 12.49
CA ASP A 273 -17.21 14.81 12.33
C ASP A 273 -16.71 14.50 10.91
N HIS A 274 -15.85 13.49 10.78
CA HIS A 274 -15.34 13.04 9.48
C HIS A 274 -14.81 11.60 9.58
N GLU A 275 -15.75 10.67 9.81
CA GLU A 275 -15.51 9.26 10.12
C GLU A 275 -14.64 9.06 11.38
N GLY A 276 -14.40 7.80 11.74
CA GLY A 276 -13.57 7.44 12.89
C GLY A 276 -12.10 7.17 12.58
N GLY A 277 -11.70 7.18 11.30
CA GLY A 277 -10.33 6.82 10.88
C GLY A 277 -9.28 7.93 11.07
N ASN A 278 -9.72 9.18 11.22
CA ASN A 278 -8.81 10.29 11.48
C ASN A 278 -8.21 10.21 12.90
N VAL A 279 -6.99 10.72 13.09
CA VAL A 279 -6.21 10.52 14.33
C VAL A 279 -6.97 10.96 15.58
N SER A 280 -7.65 12.11 15.54
CA SER A 280 -8.38 12.62 16.70
C SER A 280 -9.58 11.76 17.09
N ALA A 281 -10.37 11.31 16.10
CA ALA A 281 -11.55 10.48 16.33
C ALA A 281 -11.13 9.07 16.78
N HIS A 282 -10.15 8.48 16.08
CA HIS A 282 -9.62 7.17 16.42
C HIS A 282 -8.99 7.17 17.82
N THR A 283 -8.22 8.19 18.19
CA THR A 283 -7.60 8.26 19.52
C THR A 283 -8.65 8.43 20.63
N THR A 284 -9.68 9.25 20.40
CA THR A 284 -10.80 9.40 21.34
C THR A 284 -11.52 8.06 21.54
N HIS A 285 -11.80 7.34 20.44
CA HIS A 285 -12.41 6.01 20.49
C HIS A 285 -11.50 4.97 21.18
N LEU A 286 -10.21 4.95 20.84
CA LEU A 286 -9.22 4.04 21.38
C LEU A 286 -9.11 4.17 22.90
N VAL A 287 -8.88 5.38 23.41
CA VAL A 287 -8.78 5.66 24.85
C VAL A 287 -10.10 5.38 25.55
N GLY A 288 -11.22 5.75 24.92
CA GLY A 288 -12.55 5.43 25.39
C GLY A 288 -12.86 3.94 25.48
N SER A 289 -12.29 3.12 24.59
CA SER A 289 -12.49 1.67 24.58
C SER A 289 -11.87 0.97 25.80
N ALA A 290 -10.88 1.62 26.44
CA ALA A 290 -10.33 1.22 27.73
C ALA A 290 -11.18 1.69 28.92
N LEU A 291 -12.40 2.19 28.67
CA LEU A 291 -13.32 2.76 29.67
C LEU A 291 -12.76 4.00 30.38
N SER A 292 -11.93 4.79 29.69
CA SER A 292 -11.62 6.13 30.15
C SER A 292 -12.85 7.04 29.99
N SER A 293 -12.97 8.05 30.85
CA SER A 293 -14.04 9.06 30.77
C SER A 293 -14.00 9.83 29.44
N PRO A 294 -15.08 10.54 29.08
CA PRO A 294 -15.08 11.50 27.97
C PRO A 294 -13.97 12.55 28.04
N PHE A 295 -13.62 13.03 29.24
CA PHE A 295 -12.58 14.04 29.45
C PHE A 295 -11.20 13.55 29.01
N LEU A 296 -10.76 12.40 29.55
CA LEU A 296 -9.47 11.81 29.18
C LEU A 296 -9.42 11.38 27.71
N SER A 297 -10.54 10.84 27.21
CA SER A 297 -10.64 10.39 25.82
C SER A 297 -10.52 11.56 24.83
N LEU A 298 -11.25 12.66 25.07
CA LEU A 298 -11.16 13.84 24.20
C LEU A 298 -9.80 14.51 24.31
N ALA A 299 -9.22 14.65 25.51
CA ALA A 299 -7.90 15.25 25.68
C ALA A 299 -6.82 14.49 24.88
N ALA A 300 -6.84 13.16 24.90
CA ALA A 300 -5.96 12.35 24.07
C ALA A 300 -6.24 12.56 22.56
N GLY A 301 -7.51 12.63 22.16
CA GLY A 301 -7.92 12.99 20.80
C GLY A 301 -7.37 14.34 20.34
N LEU A 302 -7.37 15.34 21.22
CA LEU A 302 -6.84 16.68 20.95
C LEU A 302 -5.32 16.72 20.86
N ASN A 303 -4.62 15.87 21.61
CA ASN A 303 -3.17 15.69 21.43
C ASN A 303 -2.86 15.12 20.04
N GLY A 304 -3.67 14.17 19.56
CA GLY A 304 -3.61 13.69 18.19
C GLY A 304 -3.95 14.77 17.15
N LEU A 305 -4.93 15.63 17.45
CA LEU A 305 -5.32 16.77 16.61
C LEU A 305 -4.22 17.83 16.49
N ALA A 306 -3.45 18.05 17.55
CA ALA A 306 -2.32 18.97 17.53
C ALA A 306 -1.15 18.51 16.64
N GLY A 307 -1.16 17.25 16.17
CA GLY A 307 -0.17 16.73 15.25
C GLY A 307 -0.15 17.47 13.90
N PRO A 308 1.03 17.85 13.36
CA PRO A 308 1.12 18.60 12.11
C PRO A 308 0.43 17.95 10.92
N LEU A 309 0.44 16.62 10.85
CA LEU A 309 -0.20 15.86 9.76
C LEU A 309 -1.73 15.73 9.90
N HIS A 310 -2.33 16.39 10.90
CA HIS A 310 -3.78 16.32 11.13
C HIS A 310 -4.39 17.71 11.29
N GLY A 311 -4.01 18.48 12.31
CA GLY A 311 -4.71 19.73 12.65
C GLY A 311 -4.13 21.03 12.10
N LEU A 312 -3.08 20.97 11.26
CA LEU A 312 -2.40 22.17 10.74
C LEU A 312 -2.79 22.58 9.30
N ALA A 313 -3.63 21.80 8.62
CA ALA A 313 -3.93 22.01 7.20
C ALA A 313 -4.47 23.44 6.90
N ASN A 314 -5.36 23.97 7.76
CA ASN A 314 -5.88 25.33 7.63
C ASN A 314 -4.74 26.38 7.73
N GLN A 315 -3.88 26.28 8.75
CA GLN A 315 -2.75 27.22 8.88
C GLN A 315 -1.77 27.11 7.70
N GLU A 316 -1.48 25.91 7.23
CA GLU A 316 -0.58 25.69 6.09
C GLU A 316 -1.13 26.32 4.80
N VAL A 317 -2.42 26.14 4.54
CA VAL A 317 -3.13 26.80 3.42
C VAL A 317 -3.02 28.31 3.55
N LEU A 318 -3.37 28.88 4.71
CA LEU A 318 -3.38 30.34 4.89
C LEU A 318 -1.99 30.95 4.71
N ASN A 319 -0.96 30.31 5.27
CA ASN A 319 0.44 30.71 5.11
C ASN A 319 0.89 30.64 3.64
N TRP A 320 0.49 29.59 2.93
CA TRP A 320 0.80 29.43 1.51
C TRP A 320 0.09 30.48 0.65
N LEU A 321 -1.20 30.74 0.89
CA LEU A 321 -1.97 31.78 0.21
C LEU A 321 -1.39 33.18 0.47
N THR A 322 -0.93 33.46 1.69
CA THR A 322 -0.29 34.74 2.02
C THR A 322 1.01 34.94 1.25
N LYS A 323 1.85 33.90 1.16
CA LYS A 323 3.07 33.92 0.33
C LYS A 323 2.74 34.08 -1.15
N MET A 324 1.71 33.39 -1.62
CA MET A 324 1.24 33.50 -3.00
C MET A 324 0.77 34.92 -3.29
N LYS A 325 -0.08 35.52 -2.44
CA LYS A 325 -0.55 36.90 -2.58
C LYS A 325 0.61 37.89 -2.62
N ALA A 326 1.63 37.70 -1.78
CA ALA A 326 2.83 38.55 -1.79
C ALA A 326 3.64 38.41 -3.10
N ALA A 327 3.65 37.22 -3.71
CA ALA A 327 4.38 36.96 -4.95
C ALA A 327 3.65 37.43 -6.21
N VAL A 328 2.33 37.20 -6.29
CA VAL A 328 1.50 37.57 -7.46
C VAL A 328 0.94 39.00 -7.38
N GLY A 329 0.95 39.61 -6.18
CA GLY A 329 0.37 40.93 -5.96
C GLY A 329 -1.13 40.93 -6.27
N ASP A 330 -1.57 41.91 -7.05
CA ASP A 330 -2.97 42.04 -7.50
C ASP A 330 -3.24 41.40 -8.87
N ASP A 331 -2.23 40.79 -9.50
CA ASP A 331 -2.39 40.04 -10.73
C ASP A 331 -3.00 38.65 -10.45
N LEU A 332 -4.33 38.60 -10.51
CA LEU A 332 -5.11 37.36 -10.41
C LEU A 332 -5.39 36.74 -11.78
N SER A 333 -4.61 37.04 -12.83
CA SER A 333 -4.78 36.42 -14.14
C SER A 333 -4.60 34.90 -14.07
N ASP A 334 -5.31 34.16 -14.92
CA ASP A 334 -5.19 32.70 -15.02
C ASP A 334 -3.72 32.25 -15.18
N GLN A 335 -2.91 33.05 -15.90
CA GLN A 335 -1.49 32.77 -16.16
C GLN A 335 -0.62 32.94 -14.91
N ALA A 336 -0.72 34.06 -14.18
CA ALA A 336 0.08 34.30 -12.98
C ALA A 336 -0.15 33.21 -11.91
N ILE A 337 -1.41 32.81 -11.75
CA ILE A 337 -1.83 31.76 -10.82
C ILE A 337 -1.31 30.40 -11.27
N LYS A 338 -1.43 30.06 -12.56
CA LYS A 338 -0.89 28.83 -13.14
C LYS A 338 0.64 28.74 -12.95
N ASP A 339 1.36 29.83 -13.17
CA ASP A 339 2.82 29.89 -13.05
C ASP A 339 3.28 29.69 -11.60
N TYR A 340 2.59 30.29 -10.64
CA TYR A 340 2.90 30.09 -9.21
C TYR A 340 2.61 28.65 -8.76
N LEU A 341 1.50 28.05 -9.20
CA LEU A 341 1.18 26.64 -8.92
C LEU A 341 2.24 25.70 -9.49
N TRP A 342 2.68 25.92 -10.74
CA TRP A 342 3.76 25.13 -11.33
C TRP A 342 5.09 25.34 -10.63
N THR A 343 5.39 26.56 -10.18
CA THR A 343 6.59 26.85 -9.39
C THR A 343 6.58 26.05 -8.08
N THR A 344 5.43 26.02 -7.40
CA THR A 344 5.22 25.22 -6.18
C THR A 344 5.48 23.73 -6.48
N LEU A 345 4.84 23.15 -7.50
CA LEU A 345 4.98 21.73 -7.84
C LEU A 345 6.40 21.35 -8.31
N LYS A 346 7.06 22.20 -9.11
CA LYS A 346 8.43 21.97 -9.60
C LYS A 346 9.47 22.04 -8.48
N SER A 347 9.18 22.74 -7.38
CA SER A 347 10.04 22.74 -6.19
C SER A 347 9.94 21.47 -5.35
N GLY A 348 9.08 20.53 -5.73
CA GLY A 348 8.80 19.30 -4.97
C GLY A 348 7.77 19.47 -3.85
N GLN A 349 7.19 20.67 -3.71
CA GLN A 349 6.10 20.95 -2.78
C GLN A 349 4.74 20.50 -3.36
N VAL A 350 3.74 20.41 -2.49
CA VAL A 350 2.34 20.17 -2.84
C VAL A 350 1.54 21.47 -2.76
N VAL A 351 0.38 21.52 -3.42
CA VAL A 351 -0.57 22.62 -3.27
C VAL A 351 -1.42 22.34 -2.03
N PRO A 352 -1.26 23.10 -0.92
CA PRO A 352 -1.97 22.79 0.33
C PRO A 352 -3.49 22.89 0.17
N GLY A 353 -4.23 22.00 0.84
CA GLY A 353 -5.69 21.93 0.75
C GLY A 353 -6.23 21.23 -0.51
N TYR A 354 -5.37 20.82 -1.45
CA TYR A 354 -5.76 20.09 -2.67
C TYR A 354 -5.14 18.69 -2.72
N GLY A 355 -5.90 17.70 -3.22
CA GLY A 355 -5.39 16.34 -3.40
C GLY A 355 -5.88 15.34 -2.36
N HIS A 356 -7.15 14.94 -2.45
CA HIS A 356 -7.75 13.96 -1.51
C HIS A 356 -7.57 12.52 -2.00
N ALA A 357 -7.37 11.57 -1.09
CA ALA A 357 -7.20 10.16 -1.44
C ALA A 357 -8.51 9.45 -1.89
N VAL A 358 -9.68 10.04 -1.64
CA VAL A 358 -11.00 9.38 -1.69
C VAL A 358 -12.04 10.23 -2.40
N LEU A 359 -12.21 11.50 -2.00
CA LEU A 359 -13.13 12.43 -2.65
C LEU A 359 -12.77 12.65 -4.11
N ARG A 360 -13.73 12.47 -5.01
CA ARG A 360 -13.59 12.63 -6.46
C ARG A 360 -14.14 13.95 -6.99
N LYS A 361 -14.79 14.74 -6.12
CA LYS A 361 -15.30 16.08 -6.40
C LYS A 361 -14.86 17.05 -5.29
N THR A 362 -15.15 18.33 -5.48
CA THR A 362 -14.97 19.37 -4.46
C THR A 362 -15.70 18.98 -3.18
N ASP A 363 -15.01 19.09 -2.04
CA ASP A 363 -15.60 18.84 -0.72
C ASP A 363 -16.82 19.75 -0.49
N PRO A 364 -18.01 19.22 -0.17
CA PRO A 364 -19.19 20.02 0.11
C PRO A 364 -18.98 21.04 1.24
N ARG A 365 -18.07 20.78 2.17
CA ARG A 365 -17.72 21.71 3.25
C ARG A 365 -16.93 22.92 2.73
N TYR A 366 -16.09 22.72 1.72
CA TYR A 366 -15.45 23.83 0.99
C TYR A 366 -16.52 24.66 0.27
N MET A 367 -17.49 24.00 -0.37
CA MET A 367 -18.58 24.70 -1.07
C MET A 367 -19.46 25.51 -0.12
N ALA A 368 -19.80 24.98 1.06
CA ALA A 368 -20.58 25.72 2.07
C ALA A 368 -19.86 27.02 2.51
N GLN A 369 -18.56 26.94 2.75
CA GLN A 369 -17.73 28.11 3.08
C GLN A 369 -17.59 29.09 1.92
N ARG A 370 -17.50 28.57 0.69
CA ARG A 370 -17.46 29.41 -0.51
C ARG A 370 -18.76 30.19 -0.69
N THR A 371 -19.92 29.54 -0.54
CA THR A 371 -21.22 30.21 -0.61
C THR A 371 -21.34 31.30 0.46
N PHE A 372 -20.86 31.02 1.67
CA PHE A 372 -20.80 32.03 2.74
C PHE A 372 -19.93 33.23 2.35
N ALA A 373 -18.74 32.98 1.78
CA ALA A 373 -17.85 34.05 1.31
C ALA A 373 -18.45 34.88 0.17
N GLU A 374 -19.10 34.23 -0.80
CA GLU A 374 -19.77 34.91 -1.92
C GLU A 374 -20.91 35.82 -1.43
N ALA A 375 -21.57 35.48 -0.33
CA ALA A 375 -22.65 36.28 0.25
C ALA A 375 -22.16 37.46 1.12
N HIS A 376 -21.05 37.30 1.85
CA HIS A 376 -20.65 38.25 2.91
C HIS A 376 -19.34 38.99 2.64
N LEU A 377 -18.43 38.42 1.85
CA LEU A 377 -17.12 39.01 1.54
C LEU A 377 -16.67 38.77 0.08
N PRO A 378 -17.54 39.00 -0.93
CA PRO A 378 -17.21 38.73 -2.33
C PRO A 378 -16.04 39.57 -2.85
N ASP A 379 -15.83 40.74 -2.24
CA ASP A 379 -14.81 41.69 -2.65
C ASP A 379 -13.46 41.54 -1.96
N ASP A 380 -13.36 40.69 -0.95
CA ASP A 380 -12.13 40.47 -0.20
C ASP A 380 -10.99 39.96 -1.12
N PRO A 381 -9.80 40.59 -1.10
CA PRO A 381 -8.69 40.21 -1.98
C PRO A 381 -8.20 38.77 -1.76
N MET A 382 -8.24 38.26 -0.53
CA MET A 382 -7.80 36.89 -0.22
C MET A 382 -8.84 35.88 -0.71
N PHE A 383 -10.14 36.16 -0.55
CA PHE A 383 -11.21 35.34 -1.13
C PHE A 383 -11.16 35.31 -2.66
N LYS A 384 -10.91 36.46 -3.32
CA LYS A 384 -10.69 36.51 -4.77
C LYS A 384 -9.52 35.63 -5.20
N LEU A 385 -8.42 35.64 -4.46
CA LEU A 385 -7.29 34.74 -4.70
C LEU A 385 -7.68 33.27 -4.51
N VAL A 386 -8.35 32.90 -3.42
CA VAL A 386 -8.85 31.53 -3.18
C VAL A 386 -9.77 31.06 -4.31
N SER A 387 -10.69 31.92 -4.76
CA SER A 387 -11.59 31.63 -5.88
C SER A 387 -10.85 31.40 -7.19
N GLN A 388 -9.79 32.17 -7.42
CA GLN A 388 -8.97 32.01 -8.61
C GLN A 388 -8.10 30.73 -8.54
N VAL A 389 -7.55 30.38 -7.38
CA VAL A 389 -6.87 29.09 -7.16
C VAL A 389 -7.84 27.92 -7.37
N TYR A 390 -9.08 28.03 -6.90
CA TYR A 390 -10.13 27.03 -7.14
C TYR A 390 -10.40 26.76 -8.61
N LYS A 391 -10.45 27.83 -9.42
CA LYS A 391 -10.63 27.72 -10.87
C LYS A 391 -9.47 27.01 -11.56
N ILE A 392 -8.23 27.29 -11.16
CA ILE A 392 -7.02 26.92 -11.93
C ILE A 392 -6.34 25.64 -11.41
N ALA A 393 -6.27 25.45 -10.08
CA ALA A 393 -5.52 24.36 -9.47
C ALA A 393 -5.93 22.96 -9.92
N PRO A 394 -7.24 22.61 -10.06
CA PRO A 394 -7.63 21.28 -10.49
C PRO A 394 -7.06 20.89 -11.86
N GLY A 395 -7.04 21.84 -12.81
CA GLY A 395 -6.45 21.64 -14.14
C GLY A 395 -4.94 21.42 -14.07
N VAL A 396 -4.23 22.26 -13.32
CA VAL A 396 -2.77 22.15 -13.14
C VAL A 396 -2.38 20.83 -12.46
N LEU A 397 -3.10 20.42 -11.43
CA LEU A 397 -2.83 19.18 -10.70
C LEU A 397 -3.11 17.93 -11.56
N THR A 398 -4.12 18.01 -12.43
CA THR A 398 -4.39 16.97 -13.43
C THR A 398 -3.26 16.90 -14.46
N GLU A 399 -2.81 18.05 -14.98
CA GLU A 399 -1.69 18.16 -15.93
C GLU A 399 -0.38 17.62 -15.32
N HIS A 400 -0.14 17.86 -14.03
CA HIS A 400 1.02 17.35 -13.29
C HIS A 400 1.00 15.82 -13.11
N GLY A 401 -0.17 15.16 -13.13
CA GLY A 401 -0.30 13.71 -13.22
C GLY A 401 0.02 12.90 -11.96
N LYS A 402 0.44 13.54 -10.84
CA LYS A 402 0.69 12.85 -9.55
C LYS A 402 -0.52 12.83 -8.61
N THR A 403 -1.49 13.73 -8.80
CA THR A 403 -2.64 13.88 -7.92
C THR A 403 -3.82 13.10 -8.48
N LYS A 404 -4.32 12.11 -7.71
CA LYS A 404 -5.44 11.27 -8.15
C LYS A 404 -6.76 12.03 -8.24
N ASN A 405 -7.08 12.83 -7.21
CA ASN A 405 -8.28 13.66 -7.17
C ASN A 405 -7.90 15.12 -6.86
N PRO A 406 -7.96 16.03 -7.84
CA PRO A 406 -7.31 17.34 -7.76
C PRO A 406 -8.19 18.45 -7.16
N TYR A 407 -9.16 18.09 -6.32
CA TYR A 407 -10.16 19.02 -5.76
C TYR A 407 -9.78 19.49 -4.34
N PRO A 408 -10.25 20.67 -3.91
CA PRO A 408 -9.95 21.18 -2.59
C PRO A 408 -10.81 20.53 -1.50
N ASN A 409 -10.30 20.61 -0.27
CA ASN A 409 -11.01 20.25 0.96
C ASN A 409 -11.40 21.49 1.77
N VAL A 410 -12.10 21.28 2.89
CA VAL A 410 -12.55 22.33 3.82
C VAL A 410 -11.45 23.28 4.32
N ASP A 411 -10.21 22.80 4.44
CA ASP A 411 -9.08 23.58 4.97
C ASP A 411 -8.55 24.59 3.94
N ALA A 412 -8.84 24.38 2.65
CA ALA A 412 -8.47 25.29 1.56
C ALA A 412 -9.17 26.66 1.62
N HIS A 413 -10.19 26.81 2.47
CA HIS A 413 -11.05 28.00 2.51
C HIS A 413 -11.24 28.62 3.90
N SER A 414 -11.14 27.83 4.97
CA SER A 414 -11.55 28.27 6.31
C SER A 414 -10.67 29.38 6.88
N GLY A 415 -9.36 29.36 6.57
CA GLY A 415 -8.42 30.36 7.08
C GLY A 415 -8.72 31.79 6.63
N VAL A 416 -9.15 31.98 5.37
CA VAL A 416 -9.45 33.32 4.84
C VAL A 416 -10.74 33.90 5.45
N LEU A 417 -11.71 33.04 5.76
CA LEU A 417 -12.94 33.45 6.45
C LEU A 417 -12.65 33.95 7.86
N LEU A 418 -11.85 33.20 8.63
CA LEU A 418 -11.45 33.58 9.99
C LEU A 418 -10.64 34.89 9.98
N GLN A 419 -9.69 35.01 9.06
CA GLN A 419 -8.84 36.19 8.95
C GLN A 419 -9.64 37.45 8.61
N TYR A 420 -10.61 37.36 7.68
CA TYR A 420 -11.43 38.49 7.25
C TYR A 420 -12.17 39.17 8.42
N TYR A 421 -12.72 38.37 9.33
CA TYR A 421 -13.44 38.90 10.50
C TYR A 421 -12.55 39.27 11.69
N GLY A 422 -11.22 39.14 11.56
CA GLY A 422 -10.25 39.61 12.55
C GLY A 422 -9.71 38.53 13.49
N LEU A 423 -10.08 37.26 13.32
CA LEU A 423 -9.43 36.14 14.02
C LEU A 423 -8.21 35.71 13.21
N THR A 424 -7.09 36.42 13.39
CA THR A 424 -5.88 36.32 12.55
C THR A 424 -4.81 35.38 13.13
N GLU A 425 -5.00 34.91 14.36
CA GLU A 425 -4.01 34.14 15.10
C GLU A 425 -4.05 32.65 14.69
N ALA A 426 -3.43 32.33 13.55
CA ALA A 426 -3.47 30.99 12.95
C ALA A 426 -3.13 29.83 13.91
N ASN A 427 -2.21 30.03 14.87
CA ASN A 427 -1.86 29.01 15.88
C ASN A 427 -3.06 28.60 16.77
N TYR A 428 -4.12 29.40 16.81
CA TYR A 428 -5.36 29.11 17.54
C TYR A 428 -6.39 28.31 16.73
N TYR A 429 -6.27 28.24 15.40
CA TYR A 429 -7.31 27.64 14.54
C TYR A 429 -7.58 26.17 14.87
N THR A 430 -6.56 25.41 15.27
CA THR A 430 -6.73 24.02 15.68
C THR A 430 -7.56 23.88 16.96
N VAL A 431 -7.62 24.91 17.83
CA VAL A 431 -8.49 24.93 19.00
C VAL A 431 -9.96 25.03 18.57
N LEU A 432 -10.28 25.91 17.60
CA LEU A 432 -11.63 25.98 17.00
C LEU A 432 -12.04 24.62 16.42
N PHE A 433 -11.10 23.98 15.71
CA PHE A 433 -11.34 22.64 15.17
C PHE A 433 -11.58 21.62 16.30
N GLY A 434 -10.82 21.68 17.39
CA GLY A 434 -11.03 20.82 18.56
C GLY A 434 -12.41 20.99 19.21
N VAL A 435 -12.89 22.23 19.36
CA VAL A 435 -14.23 22.53 19.88
C VAL A 435 -15.31 21.93 18.99
N SER A 436 -15.19 22.11 17.68
CA SER A 436 -16.11 21.51 16.71
C SER A 436 -16.05 19.97 16.76
N ARG A 437 -14.84 19.39 16.72
CA ARG A 437 -14.62 17.94 16.66
C ARG A 437 -15.20 17.20 17.87
N ALA A 438 -15.23 17.83 19.03
CA ALA A 438 -15.86 17.27 20.23
C ALA A 438 -17.35 16.90 19.99
N ILE A 439 -18.06 17.69 19.19
CA ILE A 439 -19.47 17.48 18.84
C ILE A 439 -19.65 16.22 17.97
N GLY A 440 -18.61 15.78 17.25
CA GLY A 440 -18.62 14.54 16.47
C GLY A 440 -18.18 13.29 17.23
N VAL A 441 -17.09 13.39 18.00
CA VAL A 441 -16.48 12.21 18.64
C VAL A 441 -17.19 11.77 19.92
N LEU A 442 -17.83 12.70 20.64
CA LEU A 442 -18.49 12.39 21.91
C LEU A 442 -19.84 11.66 21.74
N PRO A 443 -20.70 11.97 20.74
CA PRO A 443 -21.83 11.12 20.40
C PRO A 443 -21.42 9.68 20.13
N GLN A 444 -20.35 9.48 19.35
CA GLN A 444 -19.84 8.13 19.09
C GLN A 444 -19.43 7.44 20.39
N LEU A 445 -18.72 8.15 21.28
CA LEU A 445 -18.31 7.61 22.57
C LEU A 445 -19.51 7.17 23.43
N ILE A 446 -20.60 7.93 23.43
CA ILE A 446 -21.86 7.59 24.10
C ILE A 446 -22.46 6.31 23.49
N ILE A 447 -22.47 6.21 22.15
CA ILE A 447 -22.98 5.06 21.40
C ILE A 447 -22.12 3.80 21.63
N ASP A 448 -20.81 3.94 21.81
CA ASP A 448 -19.88 2.83 21.97
C ASP A 448 -20.07 2.09 23.31
N ARG A 449 -20.44 2.81 24.37
CA ARG A 449 -20.57 2.25 25.74
C ARG A 449 -21.64 1.15 25.88
N PRO A 450 -22.90 1.36 25.48
CA PRO A 450 -23.93 0.35 25.65
C PRO A 450 -23.77 -0.81 24.66
N LEU A 451 -23.16 -0.56 23.50
CA LEU A 451 -22.94 -1.56 22.45
C LEU A 451 -21.83 -2.56 22.78
N SER A 452 -21.21 -2.46 23.97
CA SER A 452 -20.18 -3.39 24.42
C SER A 452 -19.04 -3.53 23.41
N THR A 453 -18.64 -2.42 22.79
CA THR A 453 -17.40 -2.37 22.04
C THR A 453 -16.31 -2.90 22.97
N GLN A 454 -15.70 -4.01 22.59
CA GLN A 454 -14.57 -4.56 23.35
C GLN A 454 -13.44 -3.54 23.29
N ILE A 455 -12.50 -3.64 24.22
CA ILE A 455 -11.26 -2.87 24.15
C ILE A 455 -10.69 -2.95 22.73
N TYR A 456 -10.36 -1.80 22.13
CA TYR A 456 -9.77 -1.77 20.80
C TYR A 456 -8.33 -2.29 20.90
N THR A 457 -8.10 -3.47 20.35
CA THR A 457 -6.77 -4.11 20.34
C THR A 457 -6.43 -4.60 18.94
N THR A 458 -5.31 -4.15 18.41
CA THR A 458 -4.72 -4.67 17.17
C THR A 458 -3.51 -5.54 17.49
N MET A 459 -3.33 -6.65 16.79
CA MET A 459 -2.08 -7.41 16.86
C MET A 459 -0.97 -6.65 16.14
N SER A 460 0.22 -6.59 16.74
CA SER A 460 1.41 -6.06 16.09
C SER A 460 2.18 -7.19 15.40
N ALA A 461 2.77 -6.89 14.24
CA ALA A 461 3.71 -7.77 13.56
C ALA A 461 5.10 -7.17 13.67
N ALA A 462 6.07 -7.95 14.14
CA ALA A 462 7.47 -7.56 14.12
C ALA A 462 8.18 -8.31 12.98
N VAL A 463 9.01 -7.62 12.21
CA VAL A 463 10.00 -8.31 11.37
C VAL A 463 11.05 -8.87 12.29
N ILE A 464 10.85 -10.12 12.69
CA ILE A 464 11.92 -10.92 13.25
C ILE A 464 12.78 -11.29 12.04
N THR A 465 14.03 -10.83 12.01
CA THR A 465 15.04 -11.42 11.12
C THR A 465 15.17 -12.88 11.52
N THR A 466 14.39 -13.73 10.87
CA THR A 466 14.55 -15.16 11.00
C THR A 466 15.96 -15.49 10.53
N PRO A 467 16.71 -16.36 11.25
CA PRO A 467 17.82 -17.06 10.61
C PRO A 467 17.23 -17.69 9.34
N LYS A 468 17.93 -17.56 8.20
CA LYS A 468 17.52 -18.10 6.89
C LYS A 468 16.65 -19.34 7.09
N ALA A 469 15.38 -19.24 6.69
CA ALA A 469 14.43 -20.35 6.84
C ALA A 469 15.09 -21.66 6.37
N PRO A 470 14.93 -22.77 7.09
CA PRO A 470 15.52 -24.04 6.70
C PRO A 470 15.12 -24.34 5.26
N LEU A 471 16.11 -24.60 4.40
CA LEU A 471 15.89 -24.88 2.98
C LEU A 471 14.95 -26.07 2.85
N GLU A 472 13.76 -25.84 2.32
CA GLU A 472 12.76 -26.89 2.17
C GLU A 472 13.05 -27.74 0.92
N LYS A 473 13.11 -29.06 1.09
CA LYS A 473 13.35 -29.99 -0.01
C LYS A 473 12.07 -30.14 -0.87
N LYS A 474 11.91 -29.27 -1.87
CA LYS A 474 10.95 -29.44 -2.97
C LYS A 474 11.11 -30.80 -3.68
N PRO A 475 10.03 -31.58 -3.86
CA PRO A 475 10.09 -32.86 -4.55
C PRO A 475 10.31 -32.66 -6.07
N ILE A 476 11.17 -33.51 -6.66
CA ILE A 476 11.44 -33.49 -8.11
C ILE A 476 10.26 -34.14 -8.84
N LYS A 477 9.47 -33.32 -9.55
CA LYS A 477 8.30 -33.80 -10.31
C LYS A 477 8.72 -34.55 -11.59
N PHE A 478 7.98 -35.61 -11.94
CA PHE A 478 8.20 -36.41 -13.16
C PHE A 478 8.13 -35.57 -14.45
N SER A 479 7.30 -34.53 -14.45
CA SER A 479 7.20 -33.55 -15.55
C SER A 479 8.52 -32.84 -15.86
N ASN A 480 9.38 -32.60 -14.85
CA ASN A 480 10.71 -32.01 -15.05
C ASN A 480 11.66 -32.95 -15.79
N LEU A 481 11.56 -34.26 -15.53
CA LEU A 481 12.40 -35.28 -16.17
C LEU A 481 12.00 -35.46 -17.64
N LEU A 482 10.70 -35.53 -17.92
CA LEU A 482 10.17 -35.59 -19.28
C LEU A 482 10.52 -34.34 -20.08
N LEU A 483 10.41 -33.16 -19.46
CA LEU A 483 10.79 -31.91 -20.09
C LEU A 483 12.29 -31.88 -20.43
N GLY A 484 13.15 -32.28 -19.50
CA GLY A 484 14.59 -32.40 -19.73
C GLY A 484 14.94 -33.36 -20.86
N ALA A 485 14.26 -34.50 -20.94
CA ALA A 485 14.42 -35.48 -22.00
C ALA A 485 14.00 -34.90 -23.37
N GLY A 486 12.83 -34.26 -23.44
CA GLY A 486 12.30 -33.65 -24.65
C GLY A 486 13.19 -32.52 -25.20
N LEU A 487 13.71 -31.65 -24.32
CA LEU A 487 14.59 -30.55 -24.72
C LEU A 487 15.93 -31.04 -25.30
N ASN A 488 16.52 -32.09 -24.73
CA ASN A 488 17.75 -32.68 -25.27
C ASN A 488 17.50 -33.40 -26.60
N MET A 489 16.36 -34.07 -26.75
CA MET A 489 15.97 -34.67 -28.03
C MET A 489 15.76 -33.60 -29.12
N PHE A 490 15.14 -32.47 -28.77
CA PHE A 490 14.98 -31.33 -29.66
C PHE A 490 16.34 -30.73 -30.05
N GLU A 491 17.23 -30.54 -29.08
CA GLU A 491 18.58 -30.02 -29.32
C GLU A 491 19.36 -30.89 -30.31
N VAL A 492 19.41 -32.20 -30.07
CA VAL A 492 20.20 -33.12 -30.91
C VAL A 492 19.60 -33.28 -32.30
N THR A 493 18.27 -33.26 -32.42
CA THR A 493 17.55 -33.45 -33.70
C THR A 493 17.59 -32.21 -34.59
N THR A 494 17.83 -31.03 -34.02
CA THR A 494 17.92 -29.77 -34.77
C THR A 494 19.36 -29.49 -35.18
N LEU A 495 20.05 -28.54 -34.55
CA LEU A 495 21.42 -28.15 -34.91
C LEU A 495 22.48 -28.95 -34.13
N GLY A 496 22.12 -29.67 -33.07
CA GLY A 496 23.05 -30.41 -32.23
C GLY A 496 23.82 -31.49 -32.99
N GLN A 497 23.11 -32.42 -33.65
CA GLN A 497 23.75 -33.50 -34.41
C GLN A 497 24.55 -33.00 -35.63
N PRO A 498 24.03 -32.08 -36.47
CA PRO A 498 24.82 -31.50 -37.56
C PRO A 498 26.15 -30.89 -37.09
N LEU A 499 26.11 -30.09 -36.02
CA LEU A 499 27.32 -29.48 -35.45
C LEU A 499 28.27 -30.51 -34.85
N GLU A 500 27.76 -31.58 -34.24
CA GLU A 500 28.56 -32.69 -33.73
C GLU A 500 29.26 -33.46 -34.86
N VAL A 501 28.56 -33.71 -35.97
CA VAL A 501 29.13 -34.39 -37.16
C VAL A 501 30.19 -33.53 -37.83
N ILE A 502 29.98 -32.21 -37.93
CA ILE A 502 30.99 -31.26 -38.42
C ILE A 502 32.23 -31.29 -37.53
N LYS A 503 32.04 -31.14 -36.22
CA LYS A 503 33.13 -31.16 -35.22
C LYS A 503 33.94 -32.45 -35.29
N THR A 504 33.27 -33.61 -35.34
CA THR A 504 33.95 -34.92 -35.40
C THR A 504 34.63 -35.17 -36.74
N THR A 505 34.07 -34.69 -37.85
CA THR A 505 34.71 -34.77 -39.18
C THR A 505 35.98 -33.93 -39.24
N MET A 506 35.95 -32.71 -38.68
CA MET A 506 37.13 -31.83 -38.56
C MET A 506 38.21 -32.43 -37.64
N ALA A 507 37.81 -33.13 -36.58
CA ALA A 507 38.74 -33.80 -35.68
C ALA A 507 39.41 -35.01 -36.34
N ALA A 508 38.67 -35.76 -37.16
CA ALA A 508 39.18 -36.93 -37.87
C ALA A 508 40.07 -36.57 -39.08
N ASN A 509 39.80 -35.44 -39.76
CA ASN A 509 40.54 -35.02 -40.95
C ASN A 509 41.37 -33.76 -40.64
N ARG A 510 42.63 -33.98 -40.24
CA ARG A 510 43.52 -32.94 -39.69
C ARG A 510 43.92 -31.82 -40.69
N GLY A 511 43.55 -31.91 -41.97
CA GLY A 511 43.75 -30.82 -42.95
C GLY A 511 42.53 -29.97 -43.25
N ASP A 512 41.33 -30.36 -42.80
CA ASP A 512 40.08 -29.72 -43.23
C ASP A 512 39.80 -28.41 -42.47
N SER A 513 39.44 -27.36 -43.21
CA SER A 513 38.78 -26.17 -42.68
C SER A 513 37.31 -26.45 -42.37
N PHE A 514 36.62 -25.54 -41.66
CA PHE A 514 35.18 -25.68 -41.39
C PHE A 514 34.37 -25.86 -42.68
N ALA A 515 34.68 -25.06 -43.72
CA ALA A 515 34.07 -25.19 -45.04
C ALA A 515 34.42 -26.54 -45.71
N GLY A 516 35.67 -26.98 -45.60
CA GLY A 516 36.10 -28.28 -46.12
C GLY A 516 35.36 -29.47 -45.49
N ALA A 517 35.10 -29.40 -44.18
CA ALA A 517 34.32 -30.42 -43.47
C ALA A 517 32.84 -30.43 -43.91
N LEU A 518 32.23 -29.26 -44.12
CA LEU A 518 30.86 -29.16 -44.66
C LEU A 518 30.75 -29.82 -46.04
N THR A 519 31.68 -29.49 -46.95
CA THR A 519 31.71 -30.08 -48.30
C THR A 519 31.92 -31.59 -48.26
N ARG A 520 32.78 -32.09 -47.35
CA ARG A 520 33.04 -33.52 -47.18
C ARG A 520 31.82 -34.27 -46.64
N ILE A 521 31.08 -33.69 -45.70
CA ILE A 521 29.86 -34.31 -45.15
C ILE A 521 28.76 -34.35 -46.20
N TRP A 522 28.57 -33.22 -46.91
CA TRP A 522 27.63 -33.13 -48.01
C TRP A 522 27.94 -34.15 -49.12
N GLY A 523 29.21 -34.29 -49.50
CA GLY A 523 29.64 -35.25 -50.52
C GLY A 523 29.49 -36.73 -50.12
N ARG A 524 29.37 -37.04 -48.82
CA ARG A 524 29.19 -38.42 -48.31
C ARG A 524 27.73 -38.88 -48.27
N GLY A 525 26.76 -37.96 -48.24
CA GLY A 525 25.36 -38.33 -48.07
C GLY A 525 24.35 -37.18 -48.03
N GLY A 526 24.69 -36.02 -48.60
CA GLY A 526 23.84 -34.83 -48.62
C GLY A 526 23.41 -34.38 -47.22
N VAL A 527 22.13 -34.03 -47.07
CA VAL A 527 21.54 -33.61 -45.78
C VAL A 527 21.61 -34.73 -44.74
N LEU A 528 21.40 -35.99 -45.13
CA LEU A 528 21.43 -37.14 -44.20
C LEU A 528 22.84 -37.39 -43.65
N GLY A 529 23.88 -36.97 -44.36
CA GLY A 529 25.26 -36.99 -43.87
C GLY A 529 25.45 -36.25 -42.55
N PHE A 530 24.72 -35.15 -42.33
CA PHE A 530 24.78 -34.36 -41.09
C PHE A 530 24.07 -35.02 -39.90
N TYR A 531 23.25 -36.04 -40.13
CA TYR A 531 22.50 -36.74 -39.09
C TYR A 531 22.98 -38.18 -38.87
N GLN A 532 24.18 -38.51 -39.35
CA GLN A 532 24.74 -39.85 -39.21
C GLN A 532 24.85 -40.28 -37.74
N GLY A 533 24.23 -41.41 -37.40
CA GLY A 533 24.26 -41.98 -36.04
C GLY A 533 23.28 -41.32 -35.05
N LEU A 534 22.29 -40.57 -35.54
CA LEU A 534 21.22 -39.97 -34.73
C LEU A 534 20.31 -41.05 -34.10
N ILE A 535 19.86 -42.03 -34.88
CA ILE A 535 18.90 -43.07 -34.45
C ILE A 535 19.59 -44.44 -34.39
N PRO A 536 19.34 -45.27 -33.35
CA PRO A 536 18.55 -44.98 -32.14
C PRO A 536 19.36 -44.34 -31.01
N TRP A 537 20.69 -44.46 -31.07
CA TRP A 537 21.54 -44.27 -29.89
C TRP A 537 21.71 -42.81 -29.46
N ALA A 538 21.72 -41.83 -30.38
CA ALA A 538 21.84 -40.43 -29.97
C ALA A 538 20.54 -39.91 -29.34
N TRP A 539 19.37 -40.42 -29.73
CA TRP A 539 18.10 -40.13 -29.07
C TRP A 539 17.99 -40.76 -27.68
N ILE A 540 18.40 -42.02 -27.53
CA ILE A 540 18.46 -42.70 -26.23
C ILE A 540 19.43 -41.96 -25.30
N GLU A 541 20.61 -41.60 -25.81
CA GLU A 541 21.60 -40.84 -25.05
C GLU A 541 21.07 -39.45 -24.67
N ALA A 542 20.47 -38.70 -25.60
CA ALA A 542 19.95 -37.36 -25.35
C ALA A 542 18.82 -37.33 -24.32
N SER A 543 17.83 -38.20 -24.46
CA SER A 543 16.66 -38.26 -23.56
C SER A 543 17.06 -38.64 -22.13
N THR A 544 17.92 -39.65 -21.96
CA THR A 544 18.34 -40.13 -20.63
C THR A 544 19.36 -39.19 -19.97
N LYS A 545 20.27 -38.60 -20.75
CA LYS A 545 21.24 -37.63 -20.27
C LYS A 545 20.56 -36.41 -19.64
N GLY A 546 19.54 -35.85 -20.29
CA GLY A 546 18.79 -34.69 -19.80
C GLY A 546 18.15 -34.93 -18.43
N ALA A 547 17.49 -36.07 -18.26
CA ALA A 547 16.83 -36.45 -17.01
C ALA A 547 17.82 -36.62 -15.85
N VAL A 548 18.93 -37.35 -16.07
CA VAL A 548 19.96 -37.58 -15.05
C VAL A 548 20.63 -36.27 -14.62
N LEU A 549 20.85 -35.33 -15.55
CA LEU A 549 21.43 -34.01 -15.22
C LEU A 549 20.63 -33.29 -14.17
N LEU A 550 19.33 -33.10 -14.47
CA LEU A 550 18.48 -32.18 -13.75
C LEU A 550 18.19 -32.74 -12.37
N PHE A 551 18.00 -34.07 -12.28
CA PHE A 551 17.85 -34.76 -11.02
C PHE A 551 19.07 -34.54 -10.12
N VAL A 552 20.26 -34.94 -10.57
CA VAL A 552 21.47 -34.88 -9.74
C VAL A 552 21.92 -33.45 -9.45
N ALA A 553 21.78 -32.54 -10.42
CA ALA A 553 22.11 -31.13 -10.22
C ALA A 553 21.20 -30.48 -9.17
N SER A 554 19.90 -30.80 -9.16
CA SER A 554 18.97 -30.26 -8.16
C SER A 554 19.26 -30.74 -6.74
N GLU A 555 19.60 -32.02 -6.57
CA GLU A 555 20.02 -32.58 -5.29
C GLU A 555 21.35 -31.96 -4.82
N ALA A 556 22.33 -31.86 -5.71
CA ALA A 556 23.63 -31.27 -5.38
C ALA A 556 23.53 -29.76 -5.05
N GLU A 557 22.65 -29.01 -5.72
CA GLU A 557 22.36 -27.61 -5.38
C GLU A 557 21.72 -27.48 -3.98
N TYR A 558 20.76 -28.36 -3.66
CA TYR A 558 20.12 -28.39 -2.34
C TYR A 558 21.12 -28.62 -1.21
N TYR A 559 21.96 -29.65 -1.32
CA TYR A 559 22.96 -29.94 -0.30
C TYR A 559 24.00 -28.82 -0.19
N ALA A 560 24.51 -28.31 -1.33
CA ALA A 560 25.48 -27.21 -1.31
C ALA A 560 24.94 -25.98 -0.57
N ARG A 561 23.68 -25.61 -0.80
CA ARG A 561 23.03 -24.49 -0.11
C ARG A 561 22.75 -24.78 1.37
N THR A 562 22.42 -26.02 1.71
CA THR A 562 22.28 -26.46 3.11
C THR A 562 23.60 -26.32 3.87
N PHE A 563 24.73 -26.52 3.19
CA PHE A 563 26.07 -26.26 3.73
C PHE A 563 26.53 -24.80 3.63
N GLY A 564 25.62 -23.86 3.31
CA GLY A 564 25.92 -22.43 3.30
C GLY A 564 26.56 -21.88 2.03
N ALA A 565 26.65 -22.67 0.95
CA ALA A 565 27.19 -22.20 -0.32
C ALA A 565 26.27 -21.12 -0.95
N GLY A 566 26.87 -20.04 -1.45
CA GLY A 566 26.16 -19.02 -2.23
C GLY A 566 25.64 -19.55 -3.58
N ASP A 567 24.77 -18.79 -4.24
CA ASP A 567 24.09 -19.23 -5.47
C ASP A 567 25.03 -19.61 -6.61
N PHE A 568 26.15 -18.91 -6.75
CA PHE A 568 27.14 -19.23 -7.77
C PHE A 568 27.80 -20.60 -7.51
N THR A 569 28.27 -20.80 -6.27
CA THR A 569 28.94 -22.04 -5.86
C THR A 569 28.01 -23.24 -5.90
N ALA A 570 26.76 -23.08 -5.45
CA ALA A 570 25.75 -24.12 -5.54
C ALA A 570 25.43 -24.49 -7.00
N GLY A 571 25.29 -23.50 -7.89
CA GLY A 571 25.05 -23.76 -9.31
C GLY A 571 26.20 -24.52 -9.99
N ILE A 572 27.45 -24.20 -9.62
CA ILE A 572 28.63 -24.92 -10.12
C ILE A 572 28.65 -26.36 -9.59
N SER A 573 28.41 -26.58 -8.30
CA SER A 573 28.39 -27.93 -7.72
C SER A 573 27.30 -28.80 -8.35
N GLY A 574 26.12 -28.22 -8.60
CA GLY A 574 25.03 -28.84 -9.37
C GLY A 574 25.48 -29.29 -10.76
N GLY A 575 26.06 -28.38 -11.54
CA GLY A 575 26.54 -28.68 -12.89
C GLY A 575 27.66 -29.72 -12.92
N VAL A 576 28.60 -29.68 -11.97
CA VAL A 576 29.70 -30.64 -11.84
C VAL A 576 29.17 -32.04 -11.53
N MET A 577 28.38 -32.17 -10.46
CA MET A 577 27.87 -33.46 -9.99
C MET A 577 26.92 -34.09 -11.02
N GLY A 578 26.04 -33.28 -11.59
CA GLY A 578 25.15 -33.73 -12.66
C GLY A 578 25.90 -34.16 -13.92
N GLY A 579 26.95 -33.44 -14.32
CA GLY A 579 27.80 -33.80 -15.46
C GLY A 579 28.53 -35.13 -15.25
N VAL A 580 29.05 -35.39 -14.05
CA VAL A 580 29.67 -36.68 -13.70
C VAL A 580 28.64 -37.80 -13.76
N ALA A 581 27.47 -37.62 -13.14
CA ALA A 581 26.43 -38.64 -13.10
C ALA A 581 25.96 -39.04 -14.50
N GLN A 582 25.73 -38.09 -15.39
CA GLN A 582 25.39 -38.37 -16.79
C GLN A 582 26.45 -39.21 -17.52
N ALA A 583 27.73 -38.92 -17.28
CA ALA A 583 28.82 -39.60 -17.97
C ALA A 583 28.82 -41.10 -17.65
N TYR A 584 28.63 -41.45 -16.37
CA TYR A 584 28.64 -42.84 -15.90
C TYR A 584 27.29 -43.55 -16.09
N ALA A 585 26.16 -42.85 -15.91
CA ALA A 585 24.84 -43.47 -16.00
C ALA A 585 24.35 -43.64 -17.45
N THR A 586 24.77 -42.76 -18.35
CA THR A 586 24.22 -42.69 -19.72
C THR A 586 25.31 -42.83 -20.77
N MET A 587 26.32 -41.96 -20.74
CA MET A 587 27.22 -41.80 -21.88
C MET A 587 28.15 -43.00 -22.09
N GLY A 588 28.63 -43.64 -21.03
CA GLY A 588 29.48 -44.83 -21.13
C GLY A 588 28.80 -45.98 -21.88
N PHE A 589 27.59 -46.34 -21.46
CA PHE A 589 26.78 -47.37 -22.11
C PHE A 589 26.43 -47.02 -23.57
N CYS A 590 25.92 -45.80 -23.82
CA CYS A 590 25.55 -45.38 -25.18
C CYS A 590 26.76 -45.35 -26.12
N THR A 591 27.92 -44.93 -25.62
CA THR A 591 29.18 -44.93 -26.39
C THR A 591 29.62 -46.35 -26.73
N CYS A 592 29.51 -47.29 -25.80
CA CYS A 592 29.79 -48.70 -26.04
C CYS A 592 28.86 -49.26 -27.14
N MET A 593 27.55 -49.03 -27.02
CA MET A 593 26.56 -49.49 -28.01
C MET A 593 26.78 -48.87 -29.39
N LYS A 594 27.11 -47.58 -29.46
CA LYS A 594 27.44 -46.90 -30.72
C LYS A 594 28.71 -47.46 -31.35
N THR A 595 29.71 -47.81 -30.55
CA THR A 595 30.95 -48.44 -31.02
C THR A 595 30.70 -49.84 -31.59
N VAL A 596 29.83 -50.62 -30.95
CA VAL A 596 29.40 -51.94 -31.44
C VAL A 596 28.71 -51.81 -32.81
N GLU A 597 27.79 -50.86 -32.98
CA GLU A 597 27.12 -50.62 -34.27
C GLU A 597 28.09 -50.17 -35.36
N ILE A 598 29.00 -49.23 -35.06
CA ILE A 598 29.99 -48.76 -36.05
C ILE A 598 30.92 -49.90 -36.48
N THR A 599 31.34 -50.76 -35.54
CA THR A 599 32.21 -51.92 -35.82
C THR A 599 31.48 -52.94 -36.69
N LYS A 600 30.20 -53.17 -36.41
CA LYS A 600 29.30 -54.00 -37.22
C LYS A 600 29.16 -53.44 -38.65
N SER A 601 28.92 -52.14 -38.81
CA SER A 601 28.82 -51.51 -40.14
C SER A 601 30.13 -51.63 -40.94
N LYS A 602 31.29 -51.52 -40.28
CA LYS A 602 32.59 -51.73 -40.92
C LYS A 602 32.81 -53.19 -41.34
N LEU A 603 32.48 -54.16 -40.49
CA LEU A 603 32.57 -55.59 -40.81
C LEU A 603 31.63 -56.01 -41.94
N ALA A 604 30.42 -55.44 -41.97
CA ALA A 604 29.47 -55.62 -43.07
C ALA A 604 30.01 -55.05 -44.39
N SER A 605 30.70 -53.90 -44.36
CA SER A 605 31.32 -53.30 -45.55
C SER A 605 32.52 -54.09 -46.09
N THR A 606 33.07 -55.02 -45.30
CA THR A 606 34.14 -55.95 -45.71
C THR A 606 33.63 -57.34 -46.11
N GLY A 607 32.30 -57.53 -46.26
CA GLY A 607 31.69 -58.78 -46.73
C GLY A 607 31.51 -59.88 -45.68
N VAL A 608 31.82 -59.62 -44.40
CA VAL A 608 31.68 -60.58 -43.29
C VAL A 608 30.32 -60.37 -42.60
N LYS A 609 29.53 -61.43 -42.40
CA LYS A 609 28.23 -61.35 -41.71
C LYS A 609 28.45 -61.07 -40.22
N PRO A 610 28.15 -59.87 -39.70
CA PRO A 610 28.56 -59.50 -38.36
C PRO A 610 27.57 -60.04 -37.30
N PRO A 611 28.04 -60.35 -36.08
CA PRO A 611 27.18 -60.77 -34.98
C PRO A 611 26.16 -59.70 -34.57
N GLY A 612 25.08 -60.12 -33.91
CA GLY A 612 24.04 -59.21 -33.43
C GLY A 612 24.59 -58.15 -32.45
N THR A 613 24.02 -56.95 -32.48
CA THR A 613 24.45 -55.80 -31.65
C THR A 613 24.44 -56.17 -30.16
N PHE A 614 23.38 -56.82 -29.69
CA PHE A 614 23.27 -57.26 -28.30
C PHE A 614 24.21 -58.41 -27.95
N ALA A 615 24.47 -59.33 -28.89
CA ALA A 615 25.43 -60.42 -28.69
C ALA A 615 26.86 -59.90 -28.52
N THR A 616 27.25 -58.93 -29.35
CA THR A 616 28.57 -58.26 -29.27
C THR A 616 28.71 -57.47 -27.98
N PHE A 617 27.65 -56.78 -27.54
CA PHE A 617 27.63 -56.09 -26.25
C PHE A 617 27.77 -57.07 -25.07
N MET A 618 27.02 -58.17 -25.08
CA MET A 618 27.10 -59.19 -24.02
C MET A 618 28.46 -59.89 -23.98
N ASP A 619 29.15 -60.03 -25.12
CA ASP A 619 30.53 -60.52 -25.16
C ASP A 619 31.51 -59.55 -24.47
N ILE A 620 31.39 -58.24 -24.73
CA ILE A 620 32.17 -57.20 -24.03
C ILE A 620 31.88 -57.23 -22.52
N TYR A 621 30.61 -57.33 -22.13
CA TYR A 621 30.23 -57.39 -20.72
C TYR A 621 30.77 -58.64 -20.02
N ARG A 622 30.71 -59.81 -20.67
CA ARG A 622 31.24 -61.07 -20.10
C ARG A 622 32.76 -61.07 -19.97
N LYS A 623 33.48 -60.45 -20.92
CA LYS A 623 34.96 -60.43 -20.93
C LYS A 623 35.57 -59.33 -20.07
N GLU A 624 35.04 -58.12 -20.16
CA GLU A 624 35.63 -56.92 -19.55
C GLU A 624 34.75 -56.31 -18.43
N GLY A 625 33.56 -56.87 -18.18
CA GLY A 625 32.64 -56.41 -17.13
C GLY A 625 32.14 -54.97 -17.34
N ILE A 626 31.73 -54.33 -16.24
CA ILE A 626 31.30 -52.92 -16.22
C ILE A 626 32.46 -51.99 -16.65
N LYS A 627 33.71 -52.37 -16.38
CA LYS A 627 34.90 -51.61 -16.80
C LYS A 627 35.05 -51.58 -18.32
N GLY A 628 34.69 -52.65 -19.02
CA GLY A 628 34.67 -52.73 -20.49
C GLY A 628 33.61 -51.84 -21.12
N ILE A 629 32.40 -51.84 -20.55
CA ILE A 629 31.29 -50.96 -21.01
C ILE A 629 31.66 -49.48 -20.83
N ASN A 630 32.33 -49.16 -19.72
CA ASN A 630 32.71 -47.79 -19.36
C ASN A 630 34.14 -47.41 -19.75
N LYS A 631 34.74 -48.11 -20.73
CA LYS A 631 36.11 -47.85 -21.15
C LYS A 631 36.25 -46.42 -21.69
N GLY A 632 37.06 -45.60 -21.00
CA GLY A 632 37.27 -44.18 -21.34
C GLY A 632 36.23 -43.21 -20.75
N VAL A 633 35.29 -43.69 -19.91
CA VAL A 633 34.25 -42.84 -19.29
C VAL A 633 34.84 -41.75 -18.38
N ASN A 634 35.98 -42.00 -17.72
CA ASN A 634 36.61 -41.01 -16.82
C ASN A 634 36.96 -39.72 -17.57
N ALA A 635 37.47 -39.84 -18.81
CA ALA A 635 37.74 -38.70 -19.67
C ALA A 635 36.46 -37.99 -20.11
N VAL A 636 35.36 -38.75 -20.30
CA VAL A 636 34.03 -38.20 -20.59
C VAL A 636 33.47 -37.45 -19.38
N ALA A 637 33.67 -37.96 -18.17
CA ALA A 637 33.23 -37.35 -16.91
C ALA A 637 33.94 -36.03 -16.64
N ILE A 638 35.27 -35.96 -16.81
CA ILE A 638 36.05 -34.71 -16.69
C ILE A 638 35.51 -33.65 -17.66
N ARG A 639 35.20 -34.05 -18.89
CA ARG A 639 34.59 -33.15 -19.89
C ARG A 639 33.20 -32.69 -19.48
N GLN A 640 32.32 -33.60 -19.05
CA GLN A 640 30.95 -33.22 -18.66
C GLN A 640 30.95 -32.31 -17.42
N MET A 641 31.80 -32.63 -16.44
CA MET A 641 31.98 -31.82 -15.24
C MET A 641 32.37 -30.38 -15.57
N THR A 642 33.44 -30.20 -16.36
CA THR A 642 33.94 -28.86 -16.69
C THR A 642 32.98 -28.09 -17.61
N ASN A 643 32.31 -28.78 -18.55
CA ASN A 643 31.31 -28.16 -19.42
C ASN A 643 30.08 -27.71 -18.64
N TRP A 644 29.47 -28.57 -17.83
CA TRP A 644 28.23 -28.22 -17.13
C TRP A 644 28.46 -27.32 -15.93
N GLY A 645 29.53 -27.53 -15.15
CA GLY A 645 29.91 -26.62 -14.07
C GLY A 645 30.11 -25.19 -14.56
N SER A 646 30.81 -25.01 -15.69
CA SER A 646 31.01 -23.68 -16.27
C SER A 646 29.75 -23.12 -16.93
N ARG A 647 28.93 -23.92 -17.61
CA ARG A 647 27.66 -23.44 -18.19
C ARG A 647 26.71 -22.92 -17.12
N PHE A 648 26.55 -23.63 -16.00
CA PHE A 648 25.66 -23.20 -14.91
C PHE A 648 26.21 -22.00 -14.14
N GLY A 649 27.52 -21.90 -13.93
CA GLY A 649 28.15 -20.73 -13.29
C GLY A 649 28.19 -19.48 -14.17
N LEU A 650 28.68 -19.60 -15.41
CA LEU A 650 28.87 -18.48 -16.33
C LEU A 650 27.56 -17.91 -16.87
N SER A 651 26.52 -18.75 -17.04
CA SER A 651 25.18 -18.25 -17.39
C SER A 651 24.59 -17.37 -16.29
N ARG A 652 24.75 -17.73 -15.01
CA ARG A 652 24.30 -16.90 -13.86
C ARG A 652 25.04 -15.57 -13.80
N LEU A 653 26.36 -15.56 -14.05
CA LEU A 653 27.14 -14.33 -14.13
C LEU A 653 26.68 -13.44 -15.30
N ALA A 654 26.41 -14.03 -16.47
CA ALA A 654 25.87 -13.30 -17.62
C ALA A 654 24.48 -12.70 -17.30
N GLU A 655 23.59 -13.45 -16.63
CA GLU A 655 22.29 -12.93 -16.19
C GLU A 655 22.44 -11.74 -15.23
N GLN A 656 23.35 -11.81 -14.25
CA GLN A 656 23.60 -10.72 -13.30
C GLN A 656 24.14 -9.48 -14.02
N GLY A 657 25.09 -9.65 -14.95
CA GLY A 657 25.60 -8.55 -15.77
C GLY A 657 24.51 -7.87 -16.59
N ILE A 658 23.62 -8.65 -17.22
CA ILE A 658 22.49 -8.11 -17.99
C ILE A 658 21.50 -7.37 -17.10
N ARG A 659 21.17 -7.88 -15.91
CA ARG A 659 20.30 -7.17 -14.95
C ARG A 659 20.89 -5.81 -14.56
N LYS A 660 22.19 -5.76 -14.29
CA LYS A 660 22.91 -4.53 -13.95
C LYS A 660 22.90 -3.50 -15.08
N VAL A 661 23.09 -3.96 -16.33
CA VAL A 661 23.10 -3.07 -17.51
C VAL A 661 21.68 -2.61 -17.90
N THR A 662 20.66 -3.42 -17.64
CA THR A 662 19.25 -3.10 -17.95
C THR A 662 18.52 -2.38 -16.80
N GLY A 663 19.22 -2.03 -15.71
CA GLY A 663 18.66 -1.28 -14.58
C GLY A 663 17.63 -2.05 -13.75
N LYS A 664 17.67 -3.40 -13.79
CA LYS A 664 16.71 -4.26 -13.09
C LYS A 664 17.20 -4.61 -11.69
N GLU A 665 16.29 -4.58 -10.71
CA GLU A 665 16.58 -5.00 -9.33
C GLU A 665 17.03 -6.47 -9.24
N GLU A 666 17.79 -6.80 -8.19
CA GLU A 666 18.27 -8.17 -7.96
C GLU A 666 17.08 -9.14 -7.82
N GLY A 667 17.02 -10.14 -8.70
CA GLY A 667 15.94 -11.14 -8.72
C GLY A 667 14.81 -10.87 -9.73
N ALA A 668 14.81 -9.72 -10.40
CA ALA A 668 13.84 -9.42 -11.46
C ALA A 668 13.95 -10.43 -12.64
N LYS A 669 12.79 -10.84 -13.18
CA LYS A 669 12.71 -11.79 -14.30
C LYS A 669 13.27 -11.15 -15.59
N LEU A 670 14.16 -11.87 -16.26
CA LEU A 670 14.66 -11.50 -17.59
C LEU A 670 13.59 -11.80 -18.66
N ASN A 671 13.49 -10.93 -19.66
CA ASN A 671 12.63 -11.19 -20.82
C ASN A 671 13.28 -12.26 -21.74
N VAL A 672 12.53 -12.74 -22.72
CA VAL A 672 12.98 -13.86 -23.59
C VAL A 672 14.25 -13.50 -24.37
N ALA A 673 14.36 -12.27 -24.87
CA ALA A 673 15.53 -11.82 -25.64
C ALA A 673 16.79 -11.71 -24.78
N GLU A 674 16.69 -11.11 -23.60
CA GLU A 674 17.76 -11.01 -22.60
C GLU A 674 18.23 -12.39 -22.14
N LYS A 675 17.31 -13.33 -22.02
CA LYS A 675 17.62 -14.70 -21.60
C LYS A 675 18.31 -15.52 -22.68
N ILE A 676 17.89 -15.36 -23.94
CA ILE A 676 18.59 -15.96 -25.09
C ILE A 676 19.99 -15.38 -25.18
N LEU A 677 20.15 -14.06 -24.99
CA LEU A 677 21.46 -13.40 -24.95
C LEU A 677 22.34 -13.92 -23.81
N ALA A 678 21.82 -13.99 -22.58
CA ALA A 678 22.52 -14.56 -21.43
C ALA A 678 22.96 -16.01 -21.67
N SER A 679 22.06 -16.83 -22.23
CA SER A 679 22.29 -18.24 -22.53
C SER A 679 23.31 -18.41 -23.66
N GLY A 680 23.28 -17.54 -24.68
CA GLY A 680 24.26 -17.52 -25.75
C GLY A 680 25.65 -17.14 -25.24
N LEU A 681 25.75 -16.11 -24.40
CA LEU A 681 27.00 -15.70 -23.76
C LEU A 681 27.56 -16.80 -22.86
N GLY A 682 26.73 -17.37 -21.98
CA GLY A 682 27.14 -18.49 -21.10
C GLY A 682 27.56 -19.74 -21.89
N GLY A 683 26.83 -20.07 -22.96
CA GLY A 683 27.13 -21.20 -23.84
C GLY A 683 28.43 -21.02 -24.63
N GLY A 684 28.66 -19.82 -25.17
CA GLY A 684 29.90 -19.49 -25.88
C GLY A 684 31.12 -19.45 -24.96
N LEU A 685 31.00 -18.80 -23.80
CA LEU A 685 32.09 -18.73 -22.81
C LEU A 685 32.43 -20.11 -22.23
N SER A 686 31.49 -21.05 -22.18
CA SER A 686 31.75 -22.43 -21.74
C SER A 686 32.77 -23.19 -22.59
N ALA A 687 33.12 -22.69 -23.79
CA ALA A 687 34.16 -23.28 -24.63
C ALA A 687 35.60 -22.98 -24.15
N TRP A 688 35.79 -22.24 -23.05
CA TRP A 688 37.11 -21.93 -22.49
C TRP A 688 37.95 -23.18 -22.18
N ASN A 689 37.32 -24.30 -21.85
CA ASN A 689 37.96 -25.59 -21.58
C ASN A 689 38.29 -26.39 -22.86
N GLN A 690 38.33 -25.75 -24.04
CA GLN A 690 38.72 -26.38 -25.30
C GLN A 690 40.07 -27.11 -25.24
N PRO A 691 41.13 -26.57 -24.62
CA PRO A 691 42.42 -27.27 -24.53
C PRO A 691 42.31 -28.66 -23.90
N ILE A 692 41.47 -28.81 -22.86
CA ILE A 692 41.24 -30.09 -22.18
C ILE A 692 40.64 -31.13 -23.13
N GLU A 693 39.75 -30.69 -24.04
CA GLU A 693 39.13 -31.59 -25.01
C GLU A 693 40.07 -31.98 -26.14
N VAL A 694 40.91 -31.06 -26.62
CA VAL A 694 41.92 -31.38 -27.64
C VAL A 694 42.90 -32.41 -27.10
N ILE A 695 43.38 -32.23 -25.86
CA ILE A 695 44.23 -33.20 -25.17
C ILE A 695 43.50 -34.55 -25.08
N ARG A 696 42.24 -34.57 -24.63
CA ARG A 696 41.45 -35.81 -24.55
C ARG A 696 41.35 -36.52 -25.90
N VAL A 697 40.99 -35.80 -26.96
CA VAL A 697 40.83 -36.38 -28.30
C VAL A 697 42.16 -36.95 -28.79
N GLU A 698 43.27 -36.27 -28.50
CA GLU A 698 44.60 -36.75 -28.86
C GLU A 698 45.03 -37.97 -28.05
N MET A 699 44.67 -38.05 -26.77
CA MET A 699 44.85 -39.25 -25.94
C MET A 699 44.02 -40.45 -26.47
N GLN A 700 42.83 -40.19 -27.02
CA GLN A 700 41.92 -41.23 -27.54
C GLN A 700 42.16 -41.60 -29.01
N SER A 701 42.95 -40.80 -29.75
CA SER A 701 43.26 -41.02 -31.15
C SER A 701 44.03 -42.34 -31.37
N LYS A 702 43.76 -43.05 -32.46
CA LYS A 702 44.52 -44.25 -32.89
C LYS A 702 45.53 -43.96 -33.99
N THR A 703 45.83 -42.68 -34.24
CA THR A 703 46.81 -42.28 -35.26
C THR A 703 48.19 -42.83 -34.93
N VAL A 704 48.84 -43.41 -35.95
CA VAL A 704 50.21 -43.92 -35.89
C VAL A 704 51.12 -42.77 -36.30
N ASP A 705 51.89 -42.25 -35.35
CA ASP A 705 52.82 -41.15 -35.56
C ASP A 705 54.14 -41.51 -34.85
N PRO A 706 55.29 -41.49 -35.54
CA PRO A 706 56.59 -41.86 -34.96
C PRO A 706 56.99 -40.99 -33.76
N ASN A 707 56.48 -39.76 -33.66
CA ASN A 707 56.83 -38.80 -32.59
C ASN A 707 55.85 -38.84 -31.41
N ARG A 708 54.92 -39.81 -31.39
CA ARG A 708 53.85 -39.91 -30.40
C ARG A 708 54.31 -40.68 -29.15
N PRO A 709 54.11 -40.16 -27.93
CA PRO A 709 54.45 -40.89 -26.71
C PRO A 709 53.73 -42.24 -26.60
N ALA A 710 54.46 -43.30 -26.26
CA ALA A 710 53.91 -44.67 -26.13
C ALA A 710 52.83 -44.82 -25.04
N LYS A 711 52.89 -43.99 -23.98
CA LYS A 711 51.84 -43.84 -22.97
C LYS A 711 51.44 -42.38 -22.87
N MET A 712 50.25 -42.07 -23.38
CA MET A 712 49.68 -40.73 -23.32
C MET A 712 49.17 -40.42 -21.90
N THR A 713 49.75 -39.40 -21.27
CA THR A 713 49.27 -38.74 -20.06
C THR A 713 48.81 -37.33 -20.40
N VAL A 714 48.01 -36.69 -19.54
CA VAL A 714 47.50 -35.33 -19.79
C VAL A 714 48.64 -34.33 -20.05
N GLY A 715 49.72 -34.39 -19.24
CA GLY A 715 50.86 -33.48 -19.33
C GLY A 715 51.71 -33.69 -20.59
N ASN A 716 52.09 -34.93 -20.90
CA ASN A 716 52.90 -35.19 -22.10
C ASN A 716 52.11 -35.01 -23.41
N THR A 717 50.79 -35.22 -23.39
CA THR A 717 49.92 -34.96 -24.55
C THR A 717 49.80 -33.46 -24.83
N LEU A 718 49.67 -32.64 -23.78
CA LEU A 718 49.69 -31.18 -23.90
C LEU A 718 51.00 -30.70 -24.55
N GLN A 719 52.14 -31.19 -24.05
CA GLN A 719 53.46 -30.84 -24.58
C GLN A 719 53.63 -31.30 -26.05
N TYR A 720 53.15 -32.50 -26.38
CA TYR A 720 53.13 -33.02 -27.75
C TYR A 720 52.32 -32.12 -28.70
N ILE A 721 51.07 -31.79 -28.35
CA ILE A 721 50.21 -30.92 -29.18
C ILE A 721 50.85 -29.54 -29.36
N TYR A 722 51.38 -28.97 -28.27
CA TYR A 722 52.02 -27.66 -28.29
C TYR A 722 53.29 -27.66 -29.14
N SER A 723 54.12 -28.69 -29.07
CA SER A 723 55.35 -28.80 -29.87
C SER A 723 55.09 -28.93 -31.37
N GLN A 724 53.97 -29.56 -31.76
CA GLN A 724 53.64 -29.83 -33.18
C GLN A 724 52.84 -28.68 -33.82
N ASN A 725 51.92 -28.04 -33.08
CA ASN A 725 50.94 -27.10 -33.64
C ASN A 725 50.86 -25.76 -32.88
N GLY A 726 51.72 -25.55 -31.88
CA GLY A 726 51.69 -24.38 -31.01
C GLY A 726 50.36 -24.22 -30.25
N ILE A 727 50.11 -23.00 -29.78
CA ILE A 727 48.86 -22.67 -29.05
C ILE A 727 47.61 -22.82 -29.93
N LYS A 728 47.74 -22.63 -31.26
CA LYS A 728 46.63 -22.81 -32.22
C LYS A 728 46.14 -24.26 -32.25
N GLY A 729 47.03 -25.23 -32.01
CA GLY A 729 46.66 -26.64 -31.88
C GLY A 729 45.68 -26.91 -30.74
N LEU A 730 45.86 -26.23 -29.59
CA LEU A 730 45.02 -26.40 -28.38
C LEU A 730 43.60 -25.85 -28.53
N TYR A 731 43.36 -24.97 -29.51
CA TYR A 731 42.05 -24.39 -29.80
C TYR A 731 41.46 -24.85 -31.13
N ARG A 732 42.05 -25.88 -31.74
CA ARG A 732 41.53 -26.45 -32.99
C ARG A 732 40.10 -26.97 -32.80
N GLY A 733 39.19 -26.57 -33.69
CA GLY A 733 37.77 -26.96 -33.61
C GLY A 733 36.95 -26.17 -32.58
N VAL A 734 37.48 -25.05 -32.06
CA VAL A 734 36.75 -24.19 -31.10
C VAL A 734 35.50 -23.56 -31.72
N ALA A 735 35.53 -23.17 -33.01
CA ALA A 735 34.39 -22.53 -33.68
C ALA A 735 33.11 -23.40 -33.73
N PRO A 736 33.14 -24.65 -34.25
CA PRO A 736 31.96 -25.53 -34.18
C PRO A 736 31.55 -25.84 -32.73
N ARG A 737 32.48 -25.85 -31.78
CA ARG A 737 32.17 -26.05 -30.35
C ARG A 737 31.45 -24.86 -29.73
N ILE A 738 31.84 -23.64 -30.05
CA ILE A 738 31.14 -22.43 -29.60
C ILE A 738 29.71 -22.47 -30.13
N GLY A 739 29.52 -22.74 -31.43
CA GLY A 739 28.18 -22.88 -32.02
C GLY A 739 27.34 -23.95 -31.33
N LEU A 740 27.91 -25.14 -31.09
CA LEU A 740 27.24 -26.21 -30.36
C LEU A 740 26.91 -25.83 -28.91
N GLY A 741 27.83 -25.17 -28.21
CA GLY A 741 27.65 -24.73 -26.83
C GLY A 741 26.59 -23.65 -26.67
N VAL A 742 26.53 -22.71 -27.61
CA VAL A 742 25.49 -21.68 -27.70
C VAL A 742 24.13 -22.35 -27.91
N TRP A 743 24.00 -23.21 -28.92
CA TRP A 743 22.72 -23.86 -29.23
C TRP A 743 22.22 -24.74 -28.07
N GLN A 744 23.11 -25.54 -27.48
CA GLN A 744 22.79 -26.37 -26.31
C GLN A 744 22.28 -25.57 -25.14
N THR A 745 22.90 -24.43 -24.85
CA THR A 745 22.53 -23.60 -23.70
C THR A 745 21.22 -22.86 -23.97
N ILE A 746 20.97 -22.43 -25.20
CA ILE A 746 19.68 -21.84 -25.60
C ILE A 746 18.55 -22.87 -25.45
N CYS A 747 18.73 -24.11 -25.92
CA CYS A 747 17.74 -25.18 -25.78
C CYS A 747 17.45 -25.53 -24.31
N MET A 748 18.51 -25.70 -23.52
CA MET A 748 18.37 -26.22 -22.15
C MET A 748 17.98 -25.16 -21.12
N VAL A 749 18.37 -23.90 -21.33
CA VAL A 749 18.21 -22.82 -20.34
C VAL A 749 17.11 -21.84 -20.78
N ALA A 750 17.21 -21.28 -21.98
CA ALA A 750 16.22 -20.30 -22.45
C ALA A 750 14.89 -20.97 -22.83
N MET A 751 14.91 -21.95 -23.74
CA MET A 751 13.71 -22.68 -24.16
C MET A 751 13.16 -23.58 -23.06
N GLY A 752 14.02 -24.12 -22.20
CA GLY A 752 13.58 -24.94 -21.07
C GLY A 752 12.68 -24.18 -20.10
N ASP A 753 12.99 -22.94 -19.78
CA ASP A 753 12.15 -22.14 -18.90
C ASP A 753 10.88 -21.61 -19.60
N MET A 754 10.92 -21.36 -20.91
CA MET A 754 9.71 -21.07 -21.69
C MET A 754 8.75 -22.26 -21.71
N ALA A 755 9.30 -23.47 -21.91
CA ALA A 755 8.54 -24.70 -21.90
C ALA A 755 7.97 -25.01 -20.51
N LYS A 756 8.68 -24.72 -19.41
CA LYS A 756 8.11 -24.79 -18.05
C LYS A 756 6.91 -23.88 -17.90
N SER A 757 7.02 -22.60 -18.27
CA SER A 757 5.89 -21.66 -18.18
C SER A 757 4.69 -22.05 -19.05
N TYR A 758 4.94 -22.73 -20.17
CA TYR A 758 3.87 -23.26 -21.02
C TYR A 758 3.20 -24.51 -20.41
N VAL A 759 3.99 -25.42 -19.86
CA VAL A 759 3.48 -26.61 -19.13
C VAL A 759 2.71 -26.21 -17.88
N GLU A 760 3.18 -25.21 -17.13
CA GLU A 760 2.46 -24.64 -15.96
C GLU A 760 1.09 -24.09 -16.35
N LYS A 761 0.98 -23.40 -17.50
CA LYS A 761 -0.29 -22.88 -18.01
C LYS A 761 -1.24 -23.97 -18.48
N LEU A 762 -0.72 -25.06 -19.03
CA LEU A 762 -1.55 -26.16 -19.57
C LEU A 762 -1.98 -27.18 -18.51
N THR A 763 -1.15 -27.42 -17.50
CA THR A 763 -1.38 -28.49 -16.51
C THR A 763 -1.89 -27.98 -15.16
N GLY A 764 -1.85 -26.67 -14.91
CA GLY A 764 -2.20 -26.06 -13.62
C GLY A 764 -1.21 -26.36 -12.49
N GLU A 765 -0.22 -27.22 -12.72
CA GLU A 765 0.83 -27.55 -11.76
C GLU A 765 2.02 -26.60 -11.90
N LYS A 766 2.43 -25.96 -10.80
CA LYS A 766 3.73 -25.27 -10.73
C LYS A 766 4.86 -26.27 -10.99
N VAL A 767 5.70 -25.99 -11.98
CA VAL A 767 6.84 -26.80 -12.39
C VAL A 767 8.05 -26.29 -11.62
N THR A 768 8.14 -26.67 -10.35
CA THR A 768 9.26 -26.27 -9.49
C THR A 768 10.51 -27.05 -9.84
N ALA A 769 11.58 -26.33 -10.22
CA ALA A 769 12.88 -26.93 -10.53
C ALA A 769 14.05 -26.25 -9.82
N LYS A 770 13.79 -25.36 -8.85
CA LYS A 770 14.84 -24.71 -8.05
C LYS A 770 14.41 -24.71 -6.57
N HIS A 771 15.26 -25.27 -5.71
CA HIS A 771 15.15 -25.07 -4.26
C HIS A 771 15.28 -23.59 -3.97
#